data_AF-A0A523BT33-F1
#
_entry.id   AF-A0A523BT33-F1
#
_cell.length_a   1.000
_cell.length_b   1.000
_cell.length_c   1.000
_cell.angle_alpha   90.00
_cell.angle_beta   90.00
_cell.angle_gamma   90.00
#
_symmetry.space_group_name_H-M   'P 1'
#
loop_
_entity.id
_entity.type
_entity.pdbx_description
1 polymer ?
#
loop_
_entity_poly.entity_id
_entity_poly.type
_entity_poly.pdbx_seq_one_letter_code
_entity_poly.pdbx_strand_id
1 'polypeptide(L)'
;MVRLSMHPLGAGSRRRASRALALVALTTILLAAGTVALAQGEDGPVRLAVEVGWDGKAMPGQTTPAVVTLENRTSRDLAGVIEVVNYNKEVPPPPPGSPPGAKPGPARYWPASAYGERVSLPAGSQKEVTLWFPLVTPERVLFRFRSGNEVLARLETSLPGASLLSGGPLPQAVGVLGDIPPALEKTRILAPDGVPRVPMIIPLTARLFPEAGEDLSAFRTILVAGGEAGNLSQQQRQALAEWAEQGGNLVLAGGLELATSLGALPAGTLEVESKGITTRRDWQAMAAWVDVAPPGPVAAAVARLAGAGSDWGPDQAPLARKVKLGLGEVTVLTFDPNSPPWNAGDPGQALWKRLLVPLSDPSWGWGPPPGAYLAGNMAGYTGQLPEDAFPDWRVAGVYLLVFLVLAGPATYFILRWRRRPEYAWIVVPALAVAFAGAVYLYMLQTGRNVLVNAVQTVEVGSGARPYVYTGLGFFAPTRPEFTAVLADPGHPVQVQLGGYGGPPYGGPTPGTEERDPPYTITRGSDLEIAFSETSQWGMRSLAFRQEAGPELAGLKAELQTEGPRVKARVRNGTPLHLDHVTLLFGRDYGSLGDLAPGEEGAVELEISPPPNPNQPSYGPPYPETWRIFLQPGGTAGGQAGAGGGAAPATRLKAIRTQQAQPAIALPPGPYPPGYDQGPSRPLTVEEQRRANMLDNWTGMQRRGPMMEMTGWPLTVVAWSRDPAAPVGVKGLRAEPHYLTMVVLRPQLVLSSGTFTLPEGLVVPEVVQANIRGMFGWNNIQGLNGGSVTFAFRPQLPPGARIEEITVDLPYYPVQAPPGGPKGPGGPPSPNPAPVERGALEIYNPATGAWEELAGRERFTLPGTYATATGEVQLRVNGFEEQSGRMFYFLPPRVGYQGVKE
;
A
#
# COMPACT_ATOMS: atom_id res chain seq x y z
N MET A 1 10.44 -13.77 89.40
CA MET A 1 10.81 -12.38 89.71
C MET A 1 10.00 -11.48 88.78
N VAL A 2 8.75 -11.14 89.17
CA VAL A 2 8.27 -9.83 89.69
C VAL A 2 8.43 -8.70 88.66
N ARG A 3 7.41 -8.27 87.92
CA ARG A 3 6.21 -7.42 88.21
C ARG A 3 6.44 -5.94 87.81
N LEU A 4 5.53 -5.45 86.97
CA LEU A 4 5.21 -4.09 86.48
C LEU A 4 5.69 -2.87 87.30
N SER A 5 5.99 -1.76 86.61
CA SER A 5 5.45 -0.39 86.90
C SER A 5 5.71 0.61 85.75
N MET A 6 4.66 1.38 85.41
CA MET A 6 4.64 2.56 84.50
C MET A 6 5.14 3.83 85.23
N HIS A 7 5.78 4.83 84.59
CA HIS A 7 5.24 6.11 84.04
C HIS A 7 6.42 7.15 83.86
N PRO A 8 6.29 8.37 83.27
CA PRO A 8 5.77 8.81 81.96
C PRO A 8 6.66 9.90 81.24
N LEU A 9 6.15 10.43 80.10
CA LEU A 9 6.50 11.69 79.36
C LEU A 9 7.76 11.66 78.44
N GLY A 10 7.80 12.32 77.27
CA GLY A 10 6.92 13.34 76.71
C GLY A 10 7.01 13.48 75.18
N ALA A 11 6.16 14.36 74.67
CA ALA A 11 5.89 14.60 73.26
C ALA A 11 7.07 15.26 72.53
N GLY A 12 7.55 14.65 71.44
CA GLY A 12 8.56 15.28 70.60
C GLY A 12 9.18 14.41 69.50
N SER A 13 8.40 13.68 68.68
CA SER A 13 9.03 12.95 67.55
C SER A 13 8.21 12.83 66.26
N ARG A 14 7.01 13.42 66.15
CA ARG A 14 6.17 13.30 64.94
C ARG A 14 6.62 14.12 63.72
N ARG A 15 7.68 14.94 63.81
CA ARG A 15 8.17 15.77 62.68
C ARG A 15 9.41 15.24 61.94
N ARG A 16 10.11 14.21 62.47
CA ARG A 16 11.28 13.63 61.78
C ARG A 16 10.96 12.38 60.96
N ALA A 17 9.97 11.58 61.36
CA ALA A 17 9.53 10.41 60.59
C ALA A 17 8.79 10.77 59.29
N SER A 18 8.04 11.88 59.27
CA SER A 18 7.31 12.34 58.08
C SER A 18 8.21 12.94 57.00
N ARG A 19 9.39 13.47 57.36
CA ARG A 19 10.37 13.96 56.37
C ARG A 19 11.17 12.84 55.72
N ALA A 20 11.44 11.75 56.44
CA ALA A 20 12.12 10.58 55.88
C ALA A 20 11.21 9.76 54.93
N LEU A 21 9.92 9.61 55.27
CA LEU A 21 8.93 8.97 54.38
C LEU A 21 8.59 9.82 53.15
N ALA A 22 8.54 11.16 53.29
CA ALA A 22 8.37 12.04 52.15
C ALA A 22 9.59 12.03 51.21
N LEU A 23 10.81 11.91 51.74
CA LEU A 23 12.03 11.86 50.92
C LEU A 23 12.14 10.53 50.16
N VAL A 24 11.76 9.40 50.79
CA VAL A 24 11.74 8.08 50.15
C VAL A 24 10.60 7.97 49.13
N ALA A 25 9.43 8.56 49.40
CA ALA A 25 8.34 8.65 48.43
C ALA A 25 8.68 9.58 47.24
N LEU A 26 9.40 10.68 47.47
CA LEU A 26 9.85 11.56 46.37
C LEU A 26 10.93 10.88 45.51
N THR A 27 11.82 10.07 46.10
CA THR A 27 12.83 9.32 45.33
C THR A 27 12.24 8.10 44.61
N THR A 28 11.18 7.46 45.14
CA THR A 28 10.49 6.38 44.40
C THR A 28 9.55 6.89 43.31
N ILE A 29 8.97 8.09 43.44
CA ILE A 29 8.22 8.74 42.35
C ILE A 29 9.16 9.23 41.23
N LEU A 30 10.41 9.61 41.54
CA LEU A 30 11.44 9.91 40.55
C LEU A 30 12.07 8.66 39.89
N LEU A 31 11.85 7.46 40.44
CA LEU A 31 12.33 6.18 39.87
C LEU A 31 11.25 5.42 39.09
N ALA A 32 10.00 5.90 39.07
CA ALA A 32 8.90 5.36 38.26
C ALA A 32 8.56 6.22 37.03
N ALA A 33 9.17 7.41 36.89
CA ALA A 33 9.26 8.07 35.60
C ALA A 33 10.31 7.31 34.78
N GLY A 34 9.86 6.56 33.76
CA GLY A 34 10.78 6.00 32.76
C GLY A 34 11.76 7.08 32.34
N THR A 35 13.05 6.75 32.29
CA THR A 35 14.10 7.66 31.84
C THR A 35 13.86 8.02 30.38
N VAL A 36 13.01 9.02 30.13
CA VAL A 36 12.93 9.68 28.82
C VAL A 36 14.22 10.47 28.70
N ALA A 37 15.05 10.11 27.74
CA ALA A 37 16.29 10.82 27.45
C ALA A 37 15.94 12.18 26.85
N LEU A 38 15.76 13.18 27.71
CA LEU A 38 15.59 14.58 27.31
C LEU A 38 16.92 15.10 26.77
N ALA A 39 17.00 15.34 25.47
CA ALA A 39 18.11 16.07 24.88
C ALA A 39 17.83 17.58 25.03
N GLN A 40 18.83 18.36 25.44
CA GLN A 40 18.72 19.82 25.58
C GLN A 40 19.72 20.53 24.66
N GLY A 41 19.26 21.56 23.94
CA GLY A 41 20.07 22.34 23.02
C GLY A 41 21.08 23.28 23.70
N GLU A 42 21.99 23.83 22.89
CA GLU A 42 23.01 24.81 23.32
C GLU A 42 22.39 26.09 23.91
N ASP A 43 23.15 26.84 24.72
CA ASP A 43 22.74 28.13 25.27
C ASP A 43 22.62 29.18 24.14
N GLY A 44 21.41 29.31 23.59
CA GLY A 44 21.04 30.28 22.57
C GLY A 44 19.81 31.13 22.95
N PRO A 45 19.37 32.04 22.06
CA PRO A 45 18.17 32.85 22.26
C PRO A 45 16.88 32.02 22.41
N VAL A 46 16.87 30.80 21.86
CA VAL A 46 15.81 29.81 22.07
C VAL A 46 16.44 28.54 22.65
N ARG A 47 15.85 27.99 23.72
CA ARG A 47 16.23 26.67 24.24
C ARG A 47 15.29 25.62 23.67
N LEU A 48 15.86 24.49 23.25
CA LEU A 48 15.11 23.32 22.78
C LEU A 48 15.24 22.18 23.77
N ALA A 49 14.13 21.52 24.07
CA ALA A 49 14.10 20.19 24.67
C ALA A 49 13.21 19.28 23.82
N VAL A 50 13.67 18.06 23.53
CA VAL A 50 12.99 17.17 22.58
C VAL A 50 12.85 15.76 23.16
N GLU A 51 11.65 15.21 23.00
CA GLU A 51 11.31 13.81 23.22
C GLU A 51 10.89 13.19 21.88
N VAL A 52 11.64 12.21 21.37
CA VAL A 52 11.36 11.58 20.07
C VAL A 52 10.75 10.20 20.27
N GLY A 53 9.70 9.90 19.51
CA GLY A 53 8.97 8.64 19.52
C GLY A 53 7.88 8.58 20.58
N TRP A 54 7.24 7.43 20.65
CA TRP A 54 6.28 7.09 21.70
C TRP A 54 7.05 6.48 22.86
N ASP A 55 7.25 7.26 23.93
CA ASP A 55 8.06 6.87 25.10
C ASP A 55 9.46 6.38 24.71
N GLY A 56 10.13 7.09 23.79
CA GLY A 56 11.47 6.74 23.30
C GLY A 56 11.52 5.56 22.32
N LYS A 57 10.35 5.04 21.89
CA LYS A 57 10.22 3.99 20.88
C LYS A 57 9.82 4.59 19.54
N ALA A 58 10.49 4.15 18.47
CA ALA A 58 10.21 4.58 17.11
C ALA A 58 10.55 3.47 16.11
N MET A 59 9.90 3.49 14.95
CA MET A 59 10.18 2.58 13.84
C MET A 59 10.98 3.33 12.77
N PRO A 60 12.24 2.94 12.48
CA PRO A 60 12.99 3.52 11.37
C PRO A 60 12.26 3.35 10.04
N GLY A 61 12.36 4.35 9.18
CA GLY A 61 11.69 4.43 7.88
C GLY A 61 10.20 4.80 7.95
N GLN A 62 9.60 4.90 9.15
CA GLN A 62 8.18 5.20 9.35
C GLN A 62 7.98 6.53 10.09
N THR A 63 6.77 7.09 9.99
CA THR A 63 6.41 8.34 10.70
C THR A 63 6.53 8.15 12.19
N THR A 64 7.17 9.10 12.86
CA THR A 64 7.43 9.12 14.29
C THR A 64 7.12 10.54 14.82
N PRO A 65 6.50 10.66 16.01
CA PRO A 65 6.30 11.96 16.64
C PRO A 65 7.60 12.45 17.32
N ALA A 66 7.78 13.76 17.41
CA ALA A 66 8.68 14.39 18.36
C ALA A 66 7.97 15.52 19.08
N VAL A 67 7.92 15.44 20.41
CA VAL A 67 7.44 16.54 21.25
C VAL A 67 8.60 17.49 21.48
N VAL A 68 8.48 18.69 20.92
CA VAL A 68 9.50 19.74 21.00
C VAL A 68 9.00 20.85 21.90
N THR A 69 9.73 21.07 22.99
CA THR A 69 9.54 22.23 23.87
C THR A 69 10.50 23.33 23.47
N LEU A 70 9.94 24.50 23.13
CA LEU A 70 10.67 25.71 22.79
C LEU A 70 10.50 26.75 23.90
N GLU A 71 11.61 27.30 24.40
CA GLU A 71 11.62 28.37 25.40
C GLU A 71 12.31 29.61 24.79
N ASN A 72 11.58 30.71 24.61
CA ASN A 72 12.14 31.98 24.16
C ASN A 72 12.78 32.71 25.35
N ARG A 73 14.10 32.77 25.37
CA ARG A 73 14.87 33.41 26.46
C ARG A 73 15.17 34.89 26.20
N THR A 74 14.65 35.44 25.11
CA THR A 74 14.85 36.84 24.74
C THR A 74 13.70 37.73 25.19
N SER A 75 13.94 39.03 25.21
CA SER A 75 12.93 40.06 25.50
C SER A 75 12.09 40.47 24.28
N ARG A 76 12.27 39.82 23.13
CA ARG A 76 11.55 40.10 21.89
C ARG A 76 10.73 38.90 21.45
N ASP A 77 9.63 39.17 20.76
CA ASP A 77 8.86 38.12 20.10
C ASP A 77 9.68 37.53 18.95
N LEU A 78 9.64 36.21 18.83
CA LEU A 78 10.28 35.46 17.75
C LEU A 78 9.20 34.75 16.95
N ALA A 79 9.33 34.76 15.63
CA ALA A 79 8.50 33.96 14.74
C ALA A 79 9.41 33.20 13.79
N GLY A 80 9.12 31.92 13.57
CA GLY A 80 10.03 31.06 12.82
C GLY A 80 9.46 29.68 12.54
N VAL A 81 10.33 28.77 12.13
CA VAL A 81 10.02 27.37 11.85
C VAL A 81 10.86 26.50 12.77
N ILE A 82 10.20 25.63 13.53
CA ILE A 82 10.88 24.50 14.17
C ILE A 82 10.87 23.34 13.20
N GLU A 83 12.03 22.80 12.86
CA GLU A 83 12.14 21.69 11.93
C GLU A 83 13.08 20.60 12.45
N VAL A 84 12.79 19.38 12.01
CA VAL A 84 13.64 18.21 12.16
C VAL A 84 14.27 17.86 10.81
N VAL A 85 15.59 17.72 10.80
CA VAL A 85 16.40 17.35 9.64
C VAL A 85 16.84 15.89 9.81
N ASN A 86 16.43 15.07 8.85
CA ASN A 86 16.89 13.69 8.72
C ASN A 86 18.18 13.62 7.93
N TYR A 87 19.01 12.64 8.25
CA TYR A 87 20.22 12.33 7.51
C TYR A 87 20.12 10.95 6.86
N ASN A 88 20.74 10.78 5.69
CA ASN A 88 21.12 9.48 5.16
C ASN A 88 22.47 9.07 5.76
N LYS A 89 22.72 7.76 5.81
CA LYS A 89 23.99 7.18 6.30
C LYS A 89 24.58 6.28 5.23
N GLU A 90 25.84 6.53 4.87
CA GLU A 90 26.64 5.61 4.06
C GLU A 90 27.85 5.15 4.86
N VAL A 91 28.09 3.84 4.84
CA VAL A 91 29.31 3.27 5.38
C VAL A 91 30.11 2.74 4.19
N PRO A 92 31.15 3.47 3.73
CA PRO A 92 31.89 3.07 2.55
C PRO A 92 32.54 1.71 2.79
N PRO A 93 32.50 0.80 1.80
CA PRO A 93 33.11 -0.51 1.93
C PRO A 93 34.64 -0.35 2.10
N PRO A 94 35.32 -1.37 2.66
CA PRO A 94 36.77 -1.40 2.68
C PRO A 94 37.33 -1.21 1.26
N PRO A 95 38.45 -0.48 1.08
CA PRO A 95 39.06 -0.28 -0.23
C PRO A 95 39.29 -1.60 -0.99
N PRO A 96 39.12 -1.64 -2.32
CA PRO A 96 39.42 -2.82 -3.13
C PRO A 96 40.86 -3.31 -2.86
N GLY A 97 41.02 -4.61 -2.57
CA GLY A 97 42.31 -5.21 -2.19
C GLY A 97 42.59 -5.25 -0.69
N SER A 98 41.65 -4.78 0.16
CA SER A 98 41.75 -4.92 1.61
C SER A 98 41.69 -6.40 2.05
N PRO A 99 42.39 -6.79 3.14
CA PRO A 99 42.32 -8.15 3.67
C PRO A 99 40.88 -8.56 4.03
N PRO A 100 40.53 -9.86 3.96
CA PRO A 100 39.25 -10.35 4.47
C PRO A 100 39.04 -9.92 5.93
N GLY A 101 37.89 -9.31 6.23
CA GLY A 101 37.58 -8.78 7.56
C GLY A 101 38.08 -7.34 7.83
N ALA A 102 38.60 -6.64 6.81
CA ALA A 102 38.92 -5.23 6.94
C ALA A 102 37.69 -4.42 7.37
N LYS A 103 37.90 -3.50 8.32
CA LYS A 103 36.82 -2.66 8.83
C LYS A 103 36.36 -1.69 7.74
N PRO A 104 35.04 -1.42 7.65
CA PRO A 104 34.53 -0.36 6.79
C PRO A 104 35.10 1.01 7.18
N GLY A 105 35.04 1.97 6.25
CA GLY A 105 35.40 3.36 6.57
C GLY A 105 34.40 4.01 7.54
N PRO A 106 34.69 5.23 8.04
CA PRO A 106 33.77 5.94 8.91
C PRO A 106 32.43 6.22 8.20
N ALA A 107 31.34 6.15 8.96
CA ALA A 107 30.02 6.52 8.45
C ALA A 107 30.02 7.99 8.02
N ARG A 108 29.42 8.26 6.86
CA ARG A 108 29.20 9.59 6.32
C ARG A 108 27.71 9.89 6.36
N TYR A 109 27.38 11.11 6.76
CA TYR A 109 26.00 11.57 6.81
C TYR A 109 25.76 12.67 5.77
N TRP A 110 24.53 12.81 5.30
CA TRP A 110 24.12 14.01 4.57
C TRP A 110 22.61 14.23 4.72
N PRO A 111 22.15 15.49 4.73
CA PRO A 111 20.73 15.81 4.87
C PRO A 111 19.88 15.13 3.80
N ALA A 112 18.83 14.43 4.23
CA ALA A 112 17.91 13.68 3.38
C ALA A 112 16.60 14.46 3.14
N SER A 113 16.07 15.07 4.19
CA SER A 113 14.76 15.73 4.21
C SER A 113 14.61 16.55 5.48
N ALA A 114 13.78 17.59 5.46
CA ALA A 114 13.31 18.23 6.69
C ALA A 114 11.78 18.34 6.78
N TYR A 115 11.28 18.37 8.01
CA TYR A 115 9.86 18.51 8.35
C TYR A 115 9.73 19.53 9.46
N GLY A 116 8.84 20.50 9.34
CA GLY A 116 8.72 21.57 10.31
C GLY A 116 7.34 22.16 10.45
N GLU A 117 7.20 23.01 11.46
CA GLU A 117 5.99 23.72 11.80
C GLU A 117 6.28 25.20 12.05
N ARG A 118 5.41 26.08 11.58
CA ARG A 118 5.49 27.51 11.87
C ARG A 118 5.07 27.81 13.31
N VAL A 119 5.94 28.50 14.04
CA VAL A 119 5.73 28.81 15.45
C VAL A 119 5.96 30.30 15.72
N SER A 120 5.00 30.91 16.40
CA SER A 120 5.15 32.20 17.06
C SER A 120 5.50 31.97 18.53
N LEU A 121 6.59 32.57 19.00
CA LEU A 121 7.14 32.46 20.34
C LEU A 121 7.25 33.87 20.96
N PRO A 122 6.24 34.33 21.70
CA PRO A 122 6.33 35.58 22.45
C PRO A 122 7.54 35.65 23.39
N ALA A 123 8.00 36.85 23.72
CA ALA A 123 9.11 37.08 24.64
C ALA A 123 8.92 36.33 25.97
N GLY A 124 9.92 35.59 26.44
CA GLY A 124 9.88 34.84 27.70
C GLY A 124 8.92 33.64 27.72
N SER A 125 8.25 33.31 26.61
CA SER A 125 7.25 32.23 26.56
C SER A 125 7.87 30.85 26.37
N GLN A 126 7.13 29.83 26.80
CA GLN A 126 7.41 28.43 26.49
C GLN A 126 6.24 27.85 25.69
N LYS A 127 6.54 27.07 24.65
CA LYS A 127 5.54 26.42 23.80
C LYS A 127 5.96 24.98 23.49
N GLU A 128 5.00 24.07 23.55
CA GLU A 128 5.14 22.68 23.12
C GLU A 128 4.54 22.52 21.71
N VAL A 129 5.23 21.79 20.85
CA VAL A 129 4.83 21.47 19.47
C VAL A 129 5.14 20.01 19.19
N THR A 130 4.24 19.30 18.52
CA THR A 130 4.46 17.91 18.10
C THR A 130 4.75 17.84 16.61
N LEU A 131 5.99 17.49 16.25
CA LEU A 131 6.38 17.27 14.86
C LEU A 131 6.16 15.81 14.48
N TRP A 132 5.53 15.56 13.35
CA TRP A 132 5.40 14.22 12.75
C TRP A 132 6.31 14.12 11.53
N PHE A 133 7.22 13.15 11.52
CA PHE A 133 8.21 13.01 10.46
C PHE A 133 8.67 11.54 10.29
N PRO A 134 9.02 11.09 9.08
CA PRO A 134 9.63 9.77 8.89
C PRO A 134 11.03 9.74 9.50
N LEU A 135 11.29 8.76 10.37
CA LEU A 135 12.59 8.61 11.01
C LEU A 135 13.57 7.85 10.10
N VAL A 136 14.39 8.56 9.32
CA VAL A 136 15.28 7.93 8.32
C VAL A 136 16.48 7.23 8.98
N THR A 137 17.32 8.00 9.68
CA THR A 137 18.51 7.47 10.37
C THR A 137 18.39 7.78 11.85
N PRO A 138 18.06 6.79 12.69
CA PRO A 138 17.83 7.03 14.12
C PRO A 138 19.10 7.46 14.87
N GLU A 139 20.27 7.16 14.33
CA GLU A 139 21.56 7.49 14.95
C GLU A 139 21.88 8.99 14.91
N ARG A 140 21.22 9.76 14.04
CA ARG A 140 21.46 11.20 13.88
C ARG A 140 20.20 11.92 13.43
N VAL A 141 19.60 12.68 14.35
CA VAL A 141 18.42 13.51 14.11
C VAL A 141 18.68 14.92 14.63
N LEU A 142 18.58 15.92 13.76
CA LEU A 142 18.85 17.32 14.12
C LEU A 142 17.54 18.12 14.20
N PHE A 143 17.26 18.70 15.35
CA PHE A 143 16.21 19.70 15.53
C PHE A 143 16.82 21.10 15.46
N ARG A 144 16.18 22.01 14.72
CA ARG A 144 16.63 23.40 14.64
C ARG A 144 15.46 24.37 14.52
N PHE A 145 15.56 25.49 15.24
CA PHE A 145 14.61 26.61 15.12
C PHE A 145 15.21 27.70 14.24
N ARG A 146 14.52 28.04 13.15
CA ARG A 146 14.94 29.05 12.17
C ARG A 146 14.04 30.27 12.19
N SER A 147 14.63 31.47 12.18
CA SER A 147 13.95 32.71 11.87
C SER A 147 14.51 33.26 10.56
N GLY A 148 13.75 33.12 9.47
CA GLY A 148 14.27 33.34 8.11
C GLY A 148 15.46 32.41 7.81
N ASN A 149 16.61 33.01 7.46
CA ASN A 149 17.84 32.28 7.17
C ASN A 149 18.74 32.05 8.39
N GLU A 150 18.39 32.61 9.55
CA GLU A 150 19.17 32.47 10.77
C GLU A 150 18.70 31.25 11.58
N VAL A 151 19.63 30.41 12.00
CA VAL A 151 19.34 29.32 12.95
C VAL A 151 19.58 29.82 14.37
N LEU A 152 18.51 29.93 15.15
CA LEU A 152 18.54 30.51 16.49
C LEU A 152 18.72 29.46 17.60
N ALA A 153 18.47 28.18 17.29
CA ALA A 153 18.73 27.06 18.19
C ALA A 153 18.93 25.77 17.40
N ARG A 154 19.76 24.87 17.93
CA ARG A 154 20.04 23.54 17.38
C ARG A 154 20.13 22.51 18.51
N LEU A 155 19.70 21.29 18.21
CA LEU A 155 19.80 20.15 19.09
C LEU A 155 19.93 18.87 18.24
N GLU A 156 21.08 18.22 18.29
CA GLU A 156 21.27 16.90 17.69
C GLU A 156 20.99 15.82 18.74
N THR A 157 20.23 14.80 18.36
CA THR A 157 19.88 13.65 19.21
C THR A 157 19.99 12.34 18.43
N SER A 158 19.96 11.24 19.15
CA SER A 158 19.97 9.89 18.58
C SER A 158 19.02 8.96 19.35
N LEU A 159 18.45 8.01 18.63
CA LEU A 159 17.61 6.92 19.10
C LEU A 159 18.30 5.58 18.83
N PRO A 160 19.44 5.26 19.48
CA PRO A 160 20.19 4.05 19.16
C PRO A 160 19.37 2.77 19.38
N GLY A 161 18.38 2.77 20.28
CA GLY A 161 17.44 1.66 20.49
C GLY A 161 16.52 1.38 19.29
N ALA A 162 16.32 2.35 18.39
CA ALA A 162 15.61 2.16 17.13
C ALA A 162 16.49 1.50 16.05
N SER A 163 17.82 1.46 16.21
CA SER A 163 18.78 0.90 15.23
C SER A 163 18.88 -0.65 15.28
N LEU A 164 18.34 -1.29 16.32
CA LEU A 164 18.43 -2.75 16.59
C LEU A 164 17.71 -3.67 15.57
N LEU A 165 17.26 -3.11 14.46
CA LEU A 165 16.35 -3.75 13.51
C LEU A 165 16.89 -3.72 12.07
N SER A 166 18.07 -3.11 11.83
CA SER A 166 18.63 -2.85 10.50
C SER A 166 19.13 -4.08 9.70
N GLY A 167 18.76 -5.31 10.06
CA GLY A 167 19.33 -6.54 9.51
C GLY A 167 18.36 -7.69 9.16
N GLY A 168 17.04 -7.47 9.18
CA GLY A 168 16.07 -8.51 8.81
C GLY A 168 14.71 -7.94 8.36
N PRO A 169 13.79 -8.76 7.82
CA PRO A 169 12.45 -8.33 7.42
C PRO A 169 11.74 -7.69 8.61
N LEU A 170 11.47 -6.39 8.53
CA LEU A 170 10.90 -5.64 9.65
C LEU A 170 9.38 -5.71 9.64
N PRO A 171 8.75 -6.40 10.59
CA PRO A 171 7.35 -6.10 10.87
C PRO A 171 7.27 -4.66 11.38
N GLN A 172 6.34 -3.87 10.84
CA GLN A 172 5.92 -2.60 11.48
C GLN A 172 5.48 -2.89 12.93
N ALA A 173 5.48 -1.86 13.79
CA ALA A 173 5.13 -2.03 15.19
C ALA A 173 3.65 -2.43 15.37
N VAL A 174 3.35 -2.98 16.55
CA VAL A 174 1.99 -3.17 17.06
C VAL A 174 1.70 -2.00 18.01
N GLY A 175 0.77 -1.14 17.61
CA GLY A 175 0.26 -0.07 18.47
C GLY A 175 -0.79 -0.63 19.42
N VAL A 176 -0.78 -0.22 20.69
CA VAL A 176 -1.80 -0.63 21.66
C VAL A 176 -2.40 0.61 22.32
N LEU A 177 -3.67 0.88 22.03
CA LEU A 177 -4.46 1.91 22.70
C LEU A 177 -5.23 1.26 23.86
N GLY A 178 -4.67 1.37 25.06
CA GLY A 178 -5.16 0.71 26.28
C GLY A 178 -4.14 -0.24 26.89
N ASP A 179 -4.62 -1.30 27.54
CA ASP A 179 -3.76 -2.24 28.26
C ASP A 179 -3.07 -3.22 27.30
N ILE A 180 -1.75 -3.36 27.45
CA ILE A 180 -0.94 -4.30 26.65
C ILE A 180 -1.15 -5.74 27.17
N PRO A 181 -1.63 -6.67 26.32
CA PRO A 181 -1.80 -8.07 26.71
C PRO A 181 -0.46 -8.72 27.07
N PRO A 182 -0.30 -9.33 28.26
CA PRO A 182 0.97 -9.97 28.64
C PRO A 182 1.40 -11.11 27.69
N ALA A 183 0.44 -11.77 27.03
CA ALA A 183 0.70 -12.77 26.01
C ALA A 183 1.32 -12.18 24.72
N LEU A 184 0.96 -10.94 24.36
CA LEU A 184 1.49 -10.26 23.17
C LEU A 184 3.01 -10.02 23.34
N GLU A 185 3.46 -9.57 24.51
CA GLU A 185 4.89 -9.36 24.82
C GLU A 185 5.73 -10.66 24.73
N LYS A 186 5.10 -11.79 25.03
CA LYS A 186 5.73 -13.11 24.98
C LYS A 186 5.66 -13.76 23.60
N THR A 187 4.87 -13.19 22.68
CA THR A 187 4.71 -13.73 21.34
C THR A 187 6.02 -13.63 20.56
N ARG A 188 6.33 -14.69 19.83
CA ARG A 188 7.47 -14.75 18.89
C ARG A 188 6.92 -15.12 17.53
N ILE A 189 7.22 -14.32 16.53
CA ILE A 189 6.75 -14.51 15.16
C ILE A 189 7.93 -15.02 14.33
N LEU A 190 7.75 -16.16 13.65
CA LEU A 190 8.79 -16.78 12.83
C LEU A 190 8.84 -16.09 11.46
N ALA A 191 9.90 -15.35 11.19
CA ALA A 191 10.08 -14.68 9.91
C ALA A 191 10.54 -15.64 8.79
N PRO A 192 10.52 -15.23 7.50
CA PRO A 192 10.83 -16.09 6.36
C PRO A 192 12.25 -16.66 6.36
N ASP A 193 13.18 -15.97 7.03
CA ASP A 193 14.55 -16.43 7.25
C ASP A 193 14.67 -17.51 8.34
N GLY A 194 13.54 -17.95 8.91
CA GLY A 194 13.48 -18.96 9.97
C GLY A 194 13.88 -18.41 11.35
N VAL A 195 14.05 -17.09 11.50
CA VAL A 195 14.43 -16.48 12.78
C VAL A 195 13.19 -15.97 13.52
N PRO A 196 12.90 -16.47 14.75
CA PRO A 196 11.83 -15.92 15.57
C PRO A 196 12.16 -14.49 16.03
N ARG A 197 11.21 -13.56 15.85
CA ARG A 197 11.33 -12.15 16.26
C ARG A 197 10.21 -11.77 17.23
N VAL A 198 10.51 -10.85 18.14
CA VAL A 198 9.51 -10.23 19.03
C VAL A 198 8.87 -9.07 18.28
N PRO A 199 7.53 -8.95 18.24
CA PRO A 199 6.90 -7.75 17.70
C PRO A 199 7.29 -6.53 18.55
N MET A 200 7.59 -5.41 17.91
CA MET A 200 7.79 -4.14 18.62
C MET A 200 6.43 -3.62 19.07
N ILE A 201 6.21 -3.55 20.38
CA ILE A 201 4.95 -3.09 20.96
C ILE A 201 5.13 -1.65 21.46
N ILE A 202 4.26 -0.76 20.97
CA ILE A 202 4.26 0.66 21.30
C ILE A 202 2.92 1.00 21.97
N PRO A 203 2.92 1.44 23.24
CA PRO A 203 1.71 1.97 23.86
C PRO A 203 1.31 3.29 23.18
N LEU A 204 0.02 3.45 22.92
CA LEU A 204 -0.58 4.63 22.34
C LEU A 204 -1.47 5.31 23.38
N THR A 205 -1.49 6.64 23.37
CA THR A 205 -2.31 7.47 24.26
C THR A 205 -2.98 8.56 23.44
N ALA A 206 -4.12 9.09 23.91
CA ALA A 206 -4.81 10.18 23.21
C ALA A 206 -3.95 11.45 23.05
N ARG A 207 -3.00 11.71 23.96
CA ARG A 207 -2.08 12.86 23.88
C ARG A 207 -1.15 12.78 22.67
N LEU A 208 -0.64 11.58 22.36
CA LEU A 208 0.34 11.35 21.29
C LEU A 208 -0.23 10.46 20.18
N PHE A 209 -1.51 10.69 19.85
CA PHE A 209 -2.20 10.05 18.75
C PHE A 209 -2.39 11.05 17.61
N PRO A 210 -1.98 10.74 16.37
CA PRO A 210 -2.03 11.68 15.26
C PRO A 210 -3.46 11.97 14.81
N GLU A 211 -3.62 13.14 14.17
CA GLU A 211 -4.88 13.59 13.59
C GLU A 211 -5.02 13.25 12.10
N ALA A 212 -3.99 12.64 11.50
CA ALA A 212 -3.98 12.13 10.13
C ALA A 212 -3.63 10.63 10.14
N GLY A 213 -4.35 9.83 9.34
CA GLY A 213 -4.16 8.37 9.32
C GLY A 213 -2.78 7.93 8.81
N GLU A 214 -2.17 8.70 7.93
CA GLU A 214 -0.86 8.47 7.33
C GLU A 214 0.28 8.58 8.35
N ASP A 215 0.08 9.37 9.41
CA ASP A 215 1.04 9.51 10.50
C ASP A 215 1.05 8.26 11.42
N LEU A 216 0.12 7.31 11.24
CA LEU A 216 0.12 5.97 11.85
C LEU A 216 0.92 4.92 11.04
N SER A 217 1.74 5.34 10.06
CA SER A 217 2.54 4.45 9.20
C SER A 217 3.52 3.54 9.96
N ALA A 218 3.88 3.88 11.19
CA ALA A 218 4.69 3.03 12.08
C ALA A 218 4.02 1.70 12.45
N PHE A 219 2.69 1.59 12.28
CA PHE A 219 1.91 0.45 12.73
C PHE A 219 1.33 -0.36 11.57
N ARG A 220 1.52 -1.69 11.64
CA ARG A 220 0.73 -2.63 10.81
C ARG A 220 -0.59 -2.96 11.47
N THR A 221 -0.52 -3.16 12.78
CA THR A 221 -1.66 -3.56 13.61
C THR A 221 -1.81 -2.57 14.76
N ILE A 222 -3.04 -2.13 15.00
CA ILE A 222 -3.39 -1.35 16.19
C ILE A 222 -4.44 -2.14 16.97
N LEU A 223 -4.16 -2.42 18.23
CA LEU A 223 -5.10 -3.00 19.18
C LEU A 223 -5.77 -1.88 19.97
N VAL A 224 -7.10 -1.91 20.04
CA VAL A 224 -7.89 -1.05 20.92
C VAL A 224 -8.48 -1.91 22.03
N ALA A 225 -7.89 -1.81 23.23
CA ALA A 225 -8.22 -2.67 24.37
C ALA A 225 -8.20 -1.87 25.69
N GLY A 226 -9.09 -0.89 25.83
CA GLY A 226 -9.29 -0.18 27.08
C GLY A 226 -9.85 1.24 26.96
N GLY A 227 -9.91 1.93 28.10
CA GLY A 227 -10.57 3.24 28.25
C GLY A 227 -9.92 4.40 27.49
N GLU A 228 -8.64 4.31 27.10
CA GLU A 228 -7.96 5.35 26.31
C GLU A 228 -8.65 5.63 24.97
N ALA A 229 -9.33 4.63 24.40
CA ALA A 229 -10.18 4.78 23.22
C ALA A 229 -11.30 5.82 23.41
N GLY A 230 -11.81 5.95 24.65
CA GLY A 230 -12.81 6.95 25.02
C GLY A 230 -12.27 8.38 24.95
N ASN A 231 -10.95 8.58 25.08
CA ASN A 231 -10.31 9.90 25.15
C ASN A 231 -9.94 10.48 23.78
N LEU A 232 -10.07 9.71 22.69
CA LEU A 232 -9.76 10.19 21.35
C LEU A 232 -10.71 11.32 20.91
N SER A 233 -10.15 12.36 20.27
CA SER A 233 -10.93 13.40 19.60
C SER A 233 -11.64 12.84 18.36
N GLN A 234 -12.64 13.56 17.83
CA GLN A 234 -13.32 13.13 16.59
C GLN A 234 -12.32 13.01 15.42
N GLN A 235 -11.35 13.92 15.34
CA GLN A 235 -10.33 13.92 14.29
C GLN A 235 -9.37 12.73 14.43
N GLN A 236 -8.99 12.36 15.65
CA GLN A 236 -8.19 11.16 15.92
C GLN A 236 -8.95 9.86 15.61
N ARG A 237 -10.25 9.79 15.91
CA ARG A 237 -11.11 8.65 15.52
C ARG A 237 -11.20 8.53 14.00
N GLN A 238 -11.34 9.66 13.31
CA GLN A 238 -11.35 9.72 11.85
C GLN A 238 -9.99 9.27 11.27
N ALA A 239 -8.87 9.72 11.85
CA ALA A 239 -7.52 9.28 11.46
C ALA A 239 -7.32 7.76 11.61
N LEU A 240 -7.83 7.16 12.69
CA LEU A 240 -7.79 5.71 12.89
C LEU A 240 -8.63 4.96 11.83
N ALA A 241 -9.82 5.45 11.52
CA ALA A 241 -10.67 4.89 10.47
C ALA A 241 -9.99 4.95 9.11
N GLU A 242 -9.43 6.11 8.75
CA GLU A 242 -8.71 6.30 7.49
C GLU A 242 -7.46 5.44 7.38
N TRP A 243 -6.70 5.27 8.47
CA TRP A 243 -5.56 4.36 8.51
C TRP A 243 -5.99 2.90 8.26
N ALA A 244 -7.11 2.48 8.86
CA ALA A 244 -7.67 1.15 8.62
C ALA A 244 -8.15 1.02 7.16
N GLU A 245 -8.85 2.01 6.61
CA GLU A 245 -9.26 2.07 5.20
C GLU A 245 -8.06 1.96 4.23
N GLN A 246 -6.88 2.47 4.63
CA GLN A 246 -5.66 2.45 3.82
C GLN A 246 -4.87 1.13 3.90
N GLY A 247 -5.37 0.13 4.63
CA GLY A 247 -4.73 -1.17 4.75
C GLY A 247 -4.21 -1.50 6.14
N GLY A 248 -4.47 -0.67 7.15
CA GLY A 248 -4.21 -1.02 8.55
C GLY A 248 -5.02 -2.23 9.02
N ASN A 249 -4.45 -3.03 9.92
CA ASN A 249 -5.15 -4.12 10.60
C ASN A 249 -5.60 -3.65 11.99
N LEU A 250 -6.88 -3.32 12.14
CA LEU A 250 -7.42 -2.84 13.41
C LEU A 250 -8.00 -4.01 14.21
N VAL A 251 -7.56 -4.20 15.44
CA VAL A 251 -8.11 -5.21 16.35
C VAL A 251 -8.86 -4.50 17.47
N LEU A 252 -10.16 -4.77 17.58
CA LEU A 252 -11.02 -4.21 18.63
C LEU A 252 -11.29 -5.28 19.68
N ALA A 253 -10.95 -4.99 20.94
CA ALA A 253 -11.27 -5.87 22.05
C ALA A 253 -12.79 -6.04 22.23
N GLY A 254 -13.21 -7.25 22.60
CA GLY A 254 -14.59 -7.61 22.83
C GLY A 254 -14.95 -7.75 24.29
N GLY A 255 -15.84 -8.71 24.58
CA GLY A 255 -16.30 -8.99 25.94
C GLY A 255 -17.07 -7.80 26.51
N LEU A 256 -16.69 -7.36 27.72
CA LEU A 256 -17.32 -6.25 28.42
C LEU A 256 -16.90 -4.87 27.84
N GLU A 257 -15.74 -4.79 27.20
CA GLU A 257 -15.16 -3.54 26.66
C GLU A 257 -15.60 -3.21 25.23
N LEU A 258 -16.41 -4.08 24.61
CA LEU A 258 -16.77 -3.98 23.20
C LEU A 258 -17.34 -2.62 22.79
N ALA A 259 -18.19 -2.01 23.63
CA ALA A 259 -18.78 -0.70 23.34
C ALA A 259 -17.72 0.41 23.30
N THR A 260 -16.75 0.38 24.23
CA THR A 260 -15.63 1.31 24.30
C THR A 260 -14.73 1.16 23.08
N SER A 261 -14.39 -0.08 22.70
CA SER A 261 -13.53 -0.36 21.54
C SER A 261 -14.20 0.00 20.21
N LEU A 262 -15.50 -0.28 20.03
CA LEU A 262 -16.26 0.18 18.86
C LEU A 262 -16.34 1.70 18.79
N GLY A 263 -16.43 2.36 19.94
CA GLY A 263 -16.43 3.83 20.04
C GLY A 263 -15.15 4.47 19.51
N ALA A 264 -14.03 3.76 19.40
CA ALA A 264 -12.76 4.28 18.86
C ALA A 264 -12.85 4.72 17.39
N LEU A 265 -13.89 4.28 16.68
CA LEU A 265 -14.19 4.69 15.30
C LEU A 265 -15.38 5.66 15.27
N PRO A 266 -15.50 6.49 14.23
CA PRO A 266 -16.70 7.26 13.98
C PRO A 266 -17.96 6.37 13.91
N ALA A 267 -19.10 6.92 14.32
CA ALA A 267 -20.36 6.20 14.23
C ALA A 267 -20.70 5.86 12.76
N GLY A 268 -21.13 4.62 12.50
CA GLY A 268 -21.48 4.16 11.15
C GLY A 268 -20.30 3.64 10.33
N THR A 269 -19.06 3.68 10.82
CA THR A 269 -17.90 3.06 10.14
C THR A 269 -18.02 1.53 10.06
N LEU A 270 -18.60 0.90 11.08
CA LEU A 270 -18.81 -0.55 11.14
C LEU A 270 -20.25 -0.89 11.46
N GLU A 271 -20.79 -1.88 10.76
CA GLU A 271 -22.08 -2.50 11.04
C GLU A 271 -21.91 -3.75 11.91
N VAL A 272 -21.22 -3.64 13.04
CA VAL A 272 -21.05 -4.75 14.01
C VAL A 272 -21.64 -4.35 15.35
N GLU A 273 -22.48 -5.22 15.91
CA GLU A 273 -23.16 -4.98 17.18
C GLU A 273 -23.11 -6.21 18.11
N SER A 274 -23.32 -5.97 19.39
CA SER A 274 -23.46 -7.03 20.39
C SER A 274 -24.92 -7.41 20.59
N LYS A 275 -25.25 -8.71 20.47
CA LYS A 275 -26.54 -9.28 20.88
C LYS A 275 -26.57 -9.71 22.35
N GLY A 276 -25.54 -9.33 23.12
CA GLY A 276 -25.41 -9.62 24.54
C GLY A 276 -24.14 -10.41 24.87
N ILE A 277 -23.84 -10.48 26.16
CA ILE A 277 -22.63 -11.10 26.70
C ILE A 277 -23.00 -12.42 27.38
N THR A 278 -22.18 -13.44 27.15
CA THR A 278 -22.33 -14.78 27.72
C THR A 278 -21.03 -15.22 28.38
N THR A 279 -21.08 -16.18 29.29
CA THR A 279 -19.88 -16.75 29.91
C THR A 279 -19.51 -18.06 29.21
N ARG A 280 -18.30 -18.14 28.67
CA ARG A 280 -17.76 -19.37 28.05
C ARG A 280 -16.68 -19.97 28.97
N ARG A 281 -16.70 -21.30 29.11
CA ARG A 281 -15.71 -22.07 29.91
C ARG A 281 -14.97 -23.14 29.11
N ASP A 282 -15.59 -23.61 28.03
CA ASP A 282 -15.02 -24.58 27.10
C ASP A 282 -14.23 -23.83 26.02
N TRP A 283 -12.96 -24.22 25.90
CA TRP A 283 -12.01 -23.68 24.94
C TRP A 283 -11.35 -24.78 24.09
N GLN A 284 -11.89 -26.00 24.08
CA GLN A 284 -11.30 -27.14 23.38
C GLN A 284 -11.24 -26.90 21.87
N ALA A 285 -12.33 -26.42 21.27
CA ALA A 285 -12.40 -26.12 19.84
C ALA A 285 -11.37 -25.06 19.42
N MET A 286 -11.14 -24.06 20.29
CA MET A 286 -10.10 -23.05 20.06
C MET A 286 -8.71 -23.66 20.14
N ALA A 287 -8.43 -24.44 21.18
CA ALA A 287 -7.10 -24.98 21.40
C ALA A 287 -6.67 -25.89 20.24
N ALA A 288 -7.59 -26.72 19.73
CA ALA A 288 -7.39 -27.48 18.51
C ALA A 288 -7.14 -26.58 17.28
N TRP A 289 -7.89 -25.48 17.15
CA TRP A 289 -7.75 -24.55 16.03
C TRP A 289 -6.40 -23.82 16.03
N VAL A 290 -5.85 -23.44 17.19
CA VAL A 290 -4.53 -22.80 17.29
C VAL A 290 -3.37 -23.77 17.53
N ASP A 291 -3.62 -25.08 17.52
CA ASP A 291 -2.63 -26.15 17.75
C ASP A 291 -1.89 -26.02 19.10
N VAL A 292 -2.66 -25.83 20.18
CA VAL A 292 -2.14 -25.80 21.57
C VAL A 292 -2.94 -26.73 22.47
N ALA A 293 -2.36 -27.06 23.63
CA ALA A 293 -3.09 -27.82 24.64
C ALA A 293 -4.31 -27.01 25.14
N PRO A 294 -5.49 -27.65 25.32
CA PRO A 294 -6.67 -26.96 25.81
C PRO A 294 -6.41 -26.40 27.21
N PRO A 295 -6.70 -25.10 27.44
CA PRO A 295 -6.67 -24.60 28.79
C PRO A 295 -7.74 -25.32 29.63
N GLY A 296 -7.53 -25.37 30.94
CA GLY A 296 -8.55 -25.84 31.87
C GLY A 296 -9.85 -25.01 31.77
N PRO A 297 -10.93 -25.41 32.47
CA PRO A 297 -12.20 -24.70 32.43
C PRO A 297 -12.06 -23.31 33.08
N VAL A 298 -11.79 -22.31 32.25
CA VAL A 298 -11.62 -20.91 32.65
C VAL A 298 -12.77 -20.10 32.09
N ALA A 299 -13.52 -19.43 32.96
CA ALA A 299 -14.64 -18.59 32.56
C ALA A 299 -14.15 -17.27 31.95
N ALA A 300 -14.63 -16.93 30.75
CA ALA A 300 -14.45 -15.60 30.16
C ALA A 300 -15.78 -15.03 29.65
N ALA A 301 -15.91 -13.71 29.68
CA ALA A 301 -17.02 -12.99 29.09
C ALA A 301 -16.84 -12.92 27.57
N VAL A 302 -17.84 -13.38 26.83
CA VAL A 302 -17.85 -13.45 25.37
C VAL A 302 -19.11 -12.76 24.84
N ALA A 303 -18.90 -11.71 24.05
CA ALA A 303 -19.94 -11.01 23.31
C ALA A 303 -20.42 -11.86 22.11
N ARG A 304 -21.74 -11.94 21.93
CA ARG A 304 -22.35 -12.51 20.73
C ARG A 304 -22.44 -11.44 19.67
N LEU A 305 -21.53 -11.47 18.70
CA LEU A 305 -21.47 -10.48 17.63
C LEU A 305 -22.52 -10.76 16.54
N ALA A 306 -23.09 -9.70 15.98
CA ALA A 306 -23.97 -9.72 14.82
C ALA A 306 -23.64 -8.55 13.87
N GLY A 307 -24.19 -8.58 12.65
CA GLY A 307 -23.94 -7.56 11.62
C GLY A 307 -22.95 -8.00 10.52
N ALA A 308 -22.35 -7.06 9.81
CA ALA A 308 -21.48 -7.30 8.64
C ALA A 308 -20.16 -8.00 9.00
N GLY A 309 -19.57 -8.70 8.03
CA GLY A 309 -18.27 -9.39 8.17
C GLY A 309 -18.40 -10.92 8.25
N SER A 310 -17.25 -11.59 8.28
CA SER A 310 -17.15 -13.05 8.40
C SER A 310 -16.65 -13.47 9.78
N ASP A 311 -17.15 -14.59 10.27
CA ASP A 311 -16.69 -15.18 11.52
C ASP A 311 -15.23 -15.66 11.39
N TRP A 312 -14.44 -15.52 12.45
CA TRP A 312 -13.03 -15.93 12.50
C TRP A 312 -12.75 -16.75 13.76
N GLY A 313 -12.15 -17.92 13.59
CA GLY A 313 -11.88 -18.89 14.67
C GLY A 313 -12.44 -20.27 14.35
N PRO A 314 -12.69 -21.12 15.37
CA PRO A 314 -13.32 -22.42 15.18
C PRO A 314 -14.82 -22.27 14.86
N ASP A 315 -15.32 -23.10 13.95
CA ASP A 315 -16.68 -23.01 13.40
C ASP A 315 -17.79 -22.99 14.46
N GLN A 316 -17.65 -23.81 15.50
CA GLN A 316 -18.65 -23.99 16.56
C GLN A 316 -18.71 -22.80 17.54
N ALA A 317 -17.65 -21.99 17.57
CA ALA A 317 -17.44 -20.98 18.58
C ALA A 317 -16.48 -19.88 18.08
N PRO A 318 -16.88 -19.06 17.11
CA PRO A 318 -16.05 -17.99 16.57
C PRO A 318 -15.44 -17.12 17.67
N LEU A 319 -14.21 -16.69 17.41
CA LEU A 319 -13.41 -15.87 18.32
C LEU A 319 -13.50 -14.39 17.98
N ALA A 320 -13.78 -14.06 16.72
CA ALA A 320 -13.92 -12.70 16.25
C ALA A 320 -14.87 -12.62 15.05
N ARG A 321 -15.24 -11.40 14.68
CA ARG A 321 -15.82 -11.07 13.37
C ARG A 321 -14.86 -10.16 12.62
N LYS A 322 -14.52 -10.54 11.39
CA LYS A 322 -13.65 -9.79 10.50
C LYS A 322 -14.46 -8.99 9.49
N VAL A 323 -14.20 -7.70 9.42
CA VAL A 323 -14.87 -6.76 8.52
C VAL A 323 -13.82 -6.13 7.62
N LYS A 324 -13.99 -6.25 6.30
CA LYS A 324 -13.16 -5.54 5.34
C LYS A 324 -13.53 -4.06 5.36
N LEU A 325 -12.53 -3.19 5.55
CA LEU A 325 -12.70 -1.74 5.57
C LEU A 325 -11.66 -1.12 4.62
N GLY A 326 -12.11 -0.63 3.47
CA GLY A 326 -11.21 -0.18 2.40
C GLY A 326 -10.25 -1.29 1.95
N LEU A 327 -8.95 -0.98 1.96
CA LEU A 327 -7.84 -1.90 1.70
C LEU A 327 -7.41 -2.70 2.94
N GLY A 328 -7.94 -2.38 4.12
CA GLY A 328 -7.61 -3.02 5.39
C GLY A 328 -8.71 -3.90 5.93
N GLU A 329 -8.54 -4.28 7.20
CA GLU A 329 -9.44 -5.19 7.90
C GLU A 329 -9.58 -4.75 9.35
N VAL A 330 -10.81 -4.85 9.87
CA VAL A 330 -11.12 -4.70 11.29
C VAL A 330 -11.53 -6.06 11.86
N THR A 331 -10.79 -6.54 12.85
CA THR A 331 -11.10 -7.75 13.61
C THR A 331 -11.73 -7.36 14.95
N VAL A 332 -13.03 -7.59 15.08
CA VAL A 332 -13.77 -7.37 16.33
C VAL A 332 -13.76 -8.66 17.12
N LEU A 333 -13.00 -8.71 18.21
CA LEU A 333 -12.94 -9.89 19.07
C LEU A 333 -14.28 -10.08 19.80
N THR A 334 -14.63 -11.34 20.07
CA THR A 334 -15.78 -11.68 20.92
C THR A 334 -15.44 -11.55 22.41
N PHE A 335 -14.16 -11.57 22.77
CA PHE A 335 -13.65 -11.53 24.15
C PHE A 335 -12.64 -10.40 24.33
N ASP A 336 -12.31 -10.10 25.58
CA ASP A 336 -11.20 -9.20 25.93
C ASP A 336 -9.86 -9.97 25.93
N PRO A 337 -8.87 -9.59 25.10
CA PRO A 337 -7.57 -10.26 25.06
C PRO A 337 -6.72 -10.05 26.33
N ASN A 338 -7.08 -9.11 27.20
CA ASN A 338 -6.46 -8.91 28.51
C ASN A 338 -7.06 -9.79 29.62
N SER A 339 -8.09 -10.57 29.30
CA SER A 339 -8.74 -11.51 30.22
C SER A 339 -8.30 -12.97 30.00
N PRO A 340 -8.28 -13.83 31.04
CA PRO A 340 -8.04 -15.27 30.87
C PRO A 340 -9.07 -15.93 29.93
N PRO A 341 -8.70 -16.95 29.14
CA PRO A 341 -7.37 -17.58 29.03
C PRO A 341 -6.41 -16.89 28.05
N TRP A 342 -6.72 -15.70 27.54
CA TRP A 342 -6.02 -15.05 26.43
C TRP A 342 -4.86 -14.17 26.87
N ASN A 343 -4.94 -13.65 28.08
CA ASN A 343 -3.98 -12.71 28.62
C ASN A 343 -2.58 -13.31 28.84
N ALA A 344 -2.46 -14.64 28.93
CA ALA A 344 -1.20 -15.32 29.22
C ALA A 344 -1.14 -16.75 28.64
N GLY A 345 0.06 -17.33 28.69
CA GLY A 345 0.30 -18.73 28.31
C GLY A 345 0.31 -18.97 26.79
N ASP A 346 0.21 -20.24 26.42
CA ASP A 346 0.25 -20.68 25.02
C ASP A 346 -1.00 -20.26 24.22
N PRO A 347 -2.23 -20.30 24.77
CA PRO A 347 -3.42 -19.86 24.03
C PRO A 347 -3.32 -18.40 23.57
N GLY A 348 -2.90 -17.50 24.47
CA GLY A 348 -2.70 -16.09 24.14
C GLY A 348 -1.61 -15.87 23.09
N GLN A 349 -0.47 -16.54 23.22
CA GLN A 349 0.62 -16.42 22.23
C GLN A 349 0.20 -16.96 20.86
N ALA A 350 -0.55 -18.06 20.82
CA ALA A 350 -1.02 -18.64 19.56
C ALA A 350 -2.09 -17.78 18.89
N LEU A 351 -2.97 -17.14 19.68
CA LEU A 351 -3.90 -16.11 19.19
C LEU A 351 -3.15 -14.95 18.51
N TRP A 352 -2.16 -14.37 19.21
CA TRP A 352 -1.39 -13.24 18.67
C TRP A 352 -0.57 -13.60 17.43
N LYS A 353 0.01 -14.82 17.38
CA LYS A 353 0.66 -15.31 16.14
C LYS A 353 -0.30 -15.28 14.95
N ARG A 354 -1.57 -15.65 15.13
CA ARG A 354 -2.58 -15.62 14.05
C ARG A 354 -3.10 -14.23 13.73
N LEU A 355 -3.19 -13.33 14.71
CA LEU A 355 -3.64 -11.94 14.49
C LEU A 355 -2.58 -11.06 13.80
N LEU A 356 -1.30 -11.29 14.11
CA LEU A 356 -0.19 -10.46 13.63
C LEU A 356 0.37 -10.90 12.28
N VAL A 357 0.08 -12.11 11.83
CA VAL A 357 0.47 -12.63 10.51
C VAL A 357 -0.77 -12.63 9.61
N PRO A 358 -0.97 -11.62 8.75
CA PRO A 358 -2.12 -11.57 7.87
C PRO A 358 -2.09 -12.77 6.93
N LEU A 359 -3.26 -13.33 6.66
CA LEU A 359 -3.41 -14.39 5.66
C LEU A 359 -2.91 -13.93 4.28
N SER A 360 -3.07 -12.63 3.97
CA SER A 360 -2.84 -11.98 2.67
C SER A 360 -1.39 -11.54 2.38
N ASP A 361 -0.38 -11.92 3.17
CA ASP A 361 0.99 -11.45 2.89
C ASP A 361 2.06 -12.50 3.23
N PRO A 362 2.35 -13.46 2.32
CA PRO A 362 3.51 -14.33 2.45
C PRO A 362 4.84 -13.55 2.35
N SER A 363 4.83 -12.34 1.78
CA SER A 363 5.97 -11.43 1.70
C SER A 363 6.04 -10.49 2.90
N TRP A 364 6.16 -11.06 4.10
CA TRP A 364 6.54 -10.36 5.34
C TRP A 364 6.95 -8.89 5.17
N GLY A 365 5.99 -7.96 5.29
CA GLY A 365 6.18 -6.58 5.74
C GLY A 365 7.19 -5.69 5.01
N TRP A 366 7.65 -5.99 3.79
CA TRP A 366 8.66 -5.17 3.10
C TRP A 366 8.12 -3.87 2.49
N GLY A 367 7.03 -3.32 3.00
CA GLY A 367 6.52 -2.06 2.50
C GLY A 367 5.46 -1.41 3.39
N PRO A 368 5.21 -0.10 3.16
CA PRO A 368 4.14 0.62 3.84
C PRO A 368 2.76 -0.02 3.58
N PRO A 369 1.71 0.36 4.33
CA PRO A 369 0.35 -0.10 4.06
C PRO A 369 -0.01 0.12 2.58
N PRO A 370 -0.81 -0.76 1.96
CA PRO A 370 -1.15 -0.69 0.54
C PRO A 370 -1.53 0.71 0.04
N GLY A 371 -2.32 1.48 0.80
CA GLY A 371 -2.71 2.85 0.44
C GLY A 371 -1.53 3.84 0.36
N ALA A 372 -0.62 3.80 1.32
CA ALA A 372 0.58 4.63 1.30
C ALA A 372 1.56 4.22 0.19
N TYR A 373 1.61 2.92 -0.14
CA TYR A 373 2.36 2.40 -1.28
C TYR A 373 1.76 2.86 -2.63
N LEU A 374 0.43 2.85 -2.76
CA LEU A 374 -0.29 3.35 -3.94
C LEU A 374 0.06 4.81 -4.22
N ALA A 375 -0.06 5.68 -3.22
CA ALA A 375 0.30 7.10 -3.34
C ALA A 375 1.77 7.26 -3.76
N GLY A 376 2.70 6.64 -3.04
CA GLY A 376 4.13 6.79 -3.31
C GLY A 376 4.56 6.35 -4.71
N ASN A 377 3.95 5.30 -5.27
CA ASN A 377 4.24 4.88 -6.64
C ASN A 377 3.78 5.89 -7.69
N MET A 378 2.70 6.64 -7.44
CA MET A 378 2.25 7.68 -8.38
C MET A 378 3.33 8.73 -8.63
N ALA A 379 4.11 9.09 -7.60
CA ALA A 379 5.23 10.02 -7.73
C ALA A 379 6.36 9.51 -8.64
N GLY A 380 6.52 8.19 -8.79
CA GLY A 380 7.47 7.58 -9.73
C GLY A 380 7.05 7.71 -11.20
N TYR A 381 5.73 7.77 -11.47
CA TYR A 381 5.19 7.89 -12.83
C TYR A 381 5.23 9.30 -13.39
N THR A 382 5.40 10.32 -12.54
CA THR A 382 5.51 11.70 -12.99
C THR A 382 6.76 11.94 -13.84
N GLY A 383 7.78 11.07 -13.73
CA GLY A 383 8.94 11.07 -14.62
C GLY A 383 8.64 10.62 -16.05
N GLN A 384 7.50 9.94 -16.29
CA GLN A 384 7.06 9.55 -17.62
C GLN A 384 6.27 10.71 -18.25
N LEU A 385 7.01 11.60 -18.90
CA LEU A 385 6.46 12.79 -19.53
C LEU A 385 5.72 12.45 -20.83
N PRO A 386 4.59 13.12 -21.13
CA PRO A 386 3.95 12.97 -22.43
C PRO A 386 4.81 13.55 -23.56
N GLU A 387 4.55 13.10 -24.78
CA GLU A 387 5.25 13.58 -25.97
C GLU A 387 4.98 15.09 -26.22
N ASP A 388 3.76 15.56 -25.94
CA ASP A 388 3.34 16.95 -26.12
C ASP A 388 3.92 17.94 -25.09
N ALA A 389 4.56 17.43 -24.04
CA ALA A 389 5.28 18.25 -23.07
C ALA A 389 6.54 18.90 -23.67
N PHE A 390 7.03 18.34 -24.79
CA PHE A 390 8.18 18.86 -25.52
C PHE A 390 7.74 19.57 -26.82
N PRO A 391 8.49 20.58 -27.28
CA PRO A 391 8.29 21.12 -28.62
C PRO A 391 8.43 20.00 -29.66
N ASP A 392 7.59 20.02 -30.69
CA ASP A 392 7.71 19.09 -31.83
C ASP A 392 9.16 19.12 -32.35
N TRP A 393 9.78 17.96 -32.43
CA TRP A 393 11.16 17.80 -32.89
C TRP A 393 11.37 18.39 -34.29
N ARG A 394 10.33 18.50 -35.11
CA ARG A 394 10.35 19.15 -36.42
C ARG A 394 10.63 20.65 -36.30
N VAL A 395 10.02 21.32 -35.31
CA VAL A 395 10.24 22.74 -35.04
C VAL A 395 11.67 22.95 -34.56
N ALA A 396 12.15 22.10 -33.64
CA ALA A 396 13.54 22.12 -33.21
C ALA A 396 14.51 21.85 -34.38
N GLY A 397 14.17 20.91 -35.25
CA GLY A 397 14.92 20.57 -36.46
C GLY A 397 15.02 21.73 -37.44
N VAL A 398 13.92 22.42 -37.73
CA VAL A 398 13.91 23.61 -38.58
C VAL A 398 14.72 24.74 -37.92
N TYR A 399 14.55 24.96 -36.62
CA TYR A 399 15.31 25.98 -35.88
C TYR A 399 16.82 25.75 -35.96
N LEU A 400 17.26 24.51 -35.72
CA LEU A 400 18.67 24.10 -35.84
C LEU A 400 19.17 24.16 -37.28
N LEU A 401 18.35 23.81 -38.26
CA LEU A 401 18.68 23.93 -39.68
C LEU A 401 18.90 25.39 -40.08
N VAL A 402 18.02 26.30 -39.64
CA VAL A 402 18.16 27.74 -39.86
C VAL A 402 19.46 28.24 -39.22
N PHE A 403 19.76 27.84 -37.98
CA PHE A 403 21.03 28.16 -37.33
C PHE A 403 22.23 27.66 -38.15
N LEU A 404 22.21 26.40 -38.61
CA LEU A 404 23.30 25.80 -39.38
C LEU A 404 23.52 26.53 -40.71
N VAL A 405 22.44 26.87 -41.41
CA VAL A 405 22.48 27.62 -42.67
C VAL A 405 23.03 29.04 -42.45
N LEU A 406 22.60 29.71 -41.38
CA LEU A 406 23.07 31.06 -41.04
C LEU A 406 24.54 31.06 -40.61
N ALA A 407 24.93 30.18 -39.68
CA ALA A 407 26.28 30.10 -39.14
C ALA A 407 27.31 29.58 -40.15
N GLY A 408 26.91 28.71 -41.08
CA GLY A 408 27.78 28.13 -42.08
C GLY A 408 27.71 28.86 -43.43
N PRO A 409 26.92 28.36 -44.40
CA PRO A 409 26.88 28.89 -45.76
C PRO A 409 26.62 30.40 -45.82
N ALA A 410 25.59 30.90 -45.12
CA ALA A 410 25.21 32.30 -45.23
C ALA A 410 26.31 33.23 -44.67
N THR A 411 26.83 32.94 -43.48
CA THR A 411 27.96 33.70 -42.90
C THR A 411 29.18 33.66 -43.83
N TYR A 412 29.53 32.49 -44.38
CA TYR A 412 30.62 32.36 -45.34
C TYR A 412 30.43 33.23 -46.59
N PHE A 413 29.29 33.12 -47.26
CA PHE A 413 29.02 33.87 -48.49
C PHE A 413 28.92 35.38 -48.24
N ILE A 414 28.27 35.81 -47.15
CA ILE A 414 28.13 37.22 -46.78
C ILE A 414 29.51 37.84 -46.48
N LEU A 415 30.34 37.16 -45.67
CA LEU A 415 31.67 37.67 -45.31
C LEU A 415 32.65 37.60 -46.48
N ARG A 416 32.56 36.57 -47.33
CA ARG A 416 33.34 36.48 -48.57
C ARG A 416 32.97 37.61 -49.54
N TRP A 417 31.68 37.91 -49.70
CA TRP A 417 31.23 39.01 -50.56
C TRP A 417 31.69 40.38 -50.03
N ARG A 418 31.69 40.56 -48.70
CA ARG A 418 32.25 41.76 -48.06
C ARG A 418 33.77 41.77 -47.93
N ARG A 419 34.47 40.77 -48.48
CA ARG A 419 35.93 40.60 -48.44
C ARG A 419 36.53 40.63 -47.02
N ARG A 420 35.78 40.15 -46.04
CA ARG A 420 36.19 40.13 -44.62
C ARG A 420 35.92 38.77 -43.95
N PRO A 421 36.46 37.66 -44.49
CA PRO A 421 36.26 36.33 -43.91
C PRO A 421 36.78 36.22 -42.47
N GLU A 422 37.71 37.09 -42.07
CA GLU A 422 38.26 37.15 -40.73
C GLU A 422 37.23 37.53 -39.64
N TYR A 423 36.03 38.03 -39.95
CA TYR A 423 35.01 38.29 -38.91
C TYR A 423 34.18 37.06 -38.52
N ALA A 424 34.38 35.91 -39.19
CA ALA A 424 33.60 34.69 -38.91
C ALA A 424 33.72 34.25 -37.44
N TRP A 425 34.88 34.45 -36.82
CA TRP A 425 35.10 34.10 -35.41
C TRP A 425 34.29 34.95 -34.42
N ILE A 426 33.75 36.12 -34.82
CA ILE A 426 32.82 36.93 -34.00
C ILE A 426 31.37 36.61 -34.38
N VAL A 427 31.08 36.56 -35.68
CA VAL A 427 29.71 36.43 -36.20
C VAL A 427 29.08 35.12 -35.77
N VAL A 428 29.82 34.01 -35.83
CA VAL A 428 29.30 32.69 -35.45
C VAL A 428 28.97 32.62 -33.95
N PRO A 429 29.87 33.01 -33.01
CA PRO A 429 29.51 33.11 -31.60
C PRO A 429 28.36 34.07 -31.31
N ALA A 430 28.29 35.23 -31.98
CA ALA A 430 27.19 36.18 -31.80
C ALA A 430 25.84 35.59 -32.22
N LEU A 431 25.81 34.88 -33.36
CA LEU A 431 24.63 34.11 -33.81
C LEU A 431 24.25 33.04 -32.79
N ALA A 432 25.22 32.30 -32.26
CA ALA A 432 24.96 31.27 -31.24
C ALA A 432 24.33 31.87 -29.97
N VAL A 433 24.86 33.01 -29.47
CA VAL A 433 24.29 33.72 -28.32
C VAL A 433 22.89 34.25 -28.63
N ALA A 434 22.66 34.80 -29.82
CA ALA A 434 21.34 35.30 -30.22
C ALA A 434 20.30 34.16 -30.31
N PHE A 435 20.67 33.02 -30.90
CA PHE A 435 19.81 31.84 -30.99
C PHE A 435 19.55 31.22 -29.60
N ALA A 436 20.58 31.12 -28.75
CA ALA A 436 20.39 30.66 -27.37
C ALA A 436 19.48 31.61 -26.58
N GLY A 437 19.69 32.92 -26.71
CA GLY A 437 18.86 33.95 -26.10
C GLY A 437 17.41 33.90 -26.57
N ALA A 438 17.16 33.68 -27.86
CA ALA A 438 15.81 33.54 -28.40
C ALA A 438 15.08 32.32 -27.82
N VAL A 439 15.76 31.16 -27.71
CA VAL A 439 15.19 29.96 -27.06
C VAL A 439 14.91 30.22 -25.59
N TYR A 440 15.83 30.87 -24.88
CA TYR A 440 15.67 31.19 -23.46
C TYR A 440 14.49 32.16 -23.21
N LEU A 441 14.37 33.20 -24.03
CA LEU A 441 13.25 34.14 -23.98
C LEU A 441 11.93 33.47 -24.30
N TYR A 442 11.90 32.60 -25.31
CA TYR A 442 10.71 31.81 -25.64
C TYR A 442 10.26 30.94 -24.45
N MET A 443 11.20 30.23 -23.82
CA MET A 443 10.92 29.40 -22.63
C MET A 443 10.36 30.21 -21.46
N LEU A 444 10.88 31.42 -21.22
CA LEU A 444 10.37 32.32 -20.18
C LEU A 444 8.98 32.87 -20.51
N GLN A 445 8.74 33.26 -21.77
CA GLN A 445 7.46 33.83 -22.20
C GLN A 445 6.33 32.80 -22.18
N THR A 446 6.60 31.57 -22.59
CA THR A 446 5.57 30.51 -22.64
C THR A 446 5.35 29.84 -21.28
N GLY A 447 6.06 30.24 -20.22
CA GLY A 447 5.98 29.58 -18.91
C GLY A 447 6.45 28.12 -18.91
N ARG A 448 7.09 27.66 -20.00
CA ARG A 448 7.65 26.30 -20.15
C ARG A 448 8.96 26.11 -19.36
N ASN A 449 9.23 27.02 -18.42
CA ASN A 449 10.33 26.91 -17.48
C ASN A 449 10.02 26.01 -16.27
N VAL A 450 8.75 25.67 -16.08
CA VAL A 450 8.29 24.63 -15.15
C VAL A 450 7.36 23.71 -15.92
N LEU A 451 7.75 22.46 -16.09
CA LEU A 451 6.90 21.42 -16.65
C LEU A 451 6.24 20.68 -15.48
N VAL A 452 4.92 20.52 -15.56
CA VAL A 452 4.12 19.88 -14.52
C VAL A 452 3.44 18.64 -15.10
N ASN A 453 3.67 17.48 -14.49
CA ASN A 453 3.05 16.22 -14.90
C ASN A 453 2.27 15.64 -13.72
N ALA A 454 0.98 15.39 -13.93
CA ALA A 454 0.06 14.90 -12.92
C ALA A 454 -0.44 13.50 -13.33
N VAL A 455 -0.27 12.52 -12.46
CA VAL A 455 -0.73 11.15 -12.67
C VAL A 455 -1.74 10.83 -11.58
N GLN A 456 -2.95 10.38 -11.96
CA GLN A 456 -4.05 10.17 -11.02
C GLN A 456 -4.68 8.80 -11.19
N THR A 457 -4.91 8.07 -10.09
CA THR A 457 -5.73 6.84 -10.12
C THR A 457 -6.91 6.99 -9.19
N VAL A 458 -8.09 6.57 -9.63
CA VAL A 458 -9.30 6.53 -8.81
C VAL A 458 -10.07 5.24 -9.03
N GLU A 459 -10.50 4.61 -7.92
CA GLU A 459 -11.46 3.49 -7.94
C GLU A 459 -12.85 4.05 -7.59
N VAL A 460 -13.77 3.99 -8.56
CA VAL A 460 -15.14 4.47 -8.44
C VAL A 460 -16.03 3.32 -7.95
N GLY A 461 -16.89 3.60 -6.97
CA GLY A 461 -17.88 2.64 -6.46
C GLY A 461 -17.36 1.63 -5.43
N SER A 462 -16.08 1.73 -5.01
CA SER A 462 -15.51 0.92 -3.93
C SER A 462 -15.54 1.69 -2.59
N GLY A 463 -16.47 1.35 -1.70
CA GLY A 463 -16.52 1.90 -0.33
C GLY A 463 -17.32 3.19 -0.17
N ALA A 464 -17.39 3.69 1.08
CA ALA A 464 -18.23 4.84 1.46
C ALA A 464 -17.69 6.19 0.93
N ARG A 465 -16.39 6.29 0.63
CA ARG A 465 -15.72 7.49 0.10
C ARG A 465 -14.65 7.11 -0.94
N PRO A 466 -14.81 7.47 -2.22
CA PRO A 466 -13.76 7.26 -3.21
C PRO A 466 -12.59 8.23 -2.97
N TYR A 467 -11.36 7.76 -3.15
CA TYR A 467 -10.15 8.58 -3.08
C TYR A 467 -9.44 8.61 -4.43
N VAL A 468 -8.88 9.77 -4.76
CA VAL A 468 -7.96 9.95 -5.90
C VAL A 468 -6.54 9.93 -5.37
N TYR A 469 -5.73 9.00 -5.87
CA TYR A 469 -4.29 8.96 -5.61
C TYR A 469 -3.58 9.80 -6.67
N THR A 470 -2.91 10.86 -6.25
CA THR A 470 -2.28 11.86 -7.13
C THR A 470 -0.77 11.84 -6.96
N GLY A 471 -0.05 11.66 -8.07
CA GLY A 471 1.37 11.97 -8.21
C GLY A 471 1.54 13.26 -9.01
N LEU A 472 2.30 14.22 -8.48
CA LEU A 472 2.52 15.53 -9.10
C LEU A 472 4.00 15.82 -9.22
N GLY A 473 4.53 15.86 -10.44
CA GLY A 473 5.94 16.12 -10.72
C GLY A 473 6.16 17.53 -11.23
N PHE A 474 7.17 18.21 -10.69
CA PHE A 474 7.67 19.48 -11.17
C PHE A 474 9.08 19.30 -11.73
N PHE A 475 9.24 19.58 -13.02
CA PHE A 475 10.55 19.69 -13.66
C PHE A 475 10.86 21.16 -13.95
N ALA A 476 11.76 21.75 -13.15
CA ALA A 476 12.06 23.18 -13.19
C ALA A 476 13.58 23.43 -13.10
N PRO A 477 14.35 23.10 -14.15
CA PRO A 477 15.82 23.20 -14.14
C PRO A 477 16.33 24.64 -14.08
N THR A 478 15.51 25.65 -14.40
CA THR A 478 15.89 27.07 -14.29
C THR A 478 15.59 27.66 -12.91
N ARG A 479 15.06 26.88 -11.98
CA ARG A 479 14.74 27.29 -10.61
C ARG A 479 15.53 26.40 -9.64
N PRO A 480 16.69 26.86 -9.14
CA PRO A 480 17.47 26.12 -8.15
C PRO A 480 16.62 25.81 -6.92
N GLU A 481 15.94 26.82 -6.38
CA GLU A 481 14.94 26.67 -5.34
C GLU A 481 13.53 26.72 -5.92
N PHE A 482 12.64 25.87 -5.43
CA PHE A 482 11.26 25.80 -5.88
C PHE A 482 10.33 25.48 -4.71
N THR A 483 9.26 26.26 -4.52
CA THR A 483 8.28 26.01 -3.46
C THR A 483 6.92 25.68 -4.07
N ALA A 484 6.37 24.53 -3.68
CA ALA A 484 4.98 24.17 -3.93
C ALA A 484 4.15 24.44 -2.67
N VAL A 485 2.97 25.06 -2.83
CA VAL A 485 2.07 25.39 -1.72
C VAL A 485 0.73 24.72 -1.95
N LEU A 486 0.35 23.79 -1.07
CA LEU A 486 -0.97 23.17 -1.07
C LEU A 486 -1.87 23.89 -0.06
N ALA A 487 -3.14 24.07 -0.44
CA ALA A 487 -4.10 24.85 0.34
C ALA A 487 -4.54 24.18 1.64
N ASP A 488 -4.48 22.86 1.72
CA ASP A 488 -4.81 22.13 2.94
C ASP A 488 -3.52 21.76 3.70
N PRO A 489 -3.26 22.39 4.87
CA PRO A 489 -2.09 22.12 5.69
C PRO A 489 -2.08 20.73 6.32
N GLY A 490 -3.24 20.06 6.39
CA GLY A 490 -3.42 18.73 6.94
C GLY A 490 -3.19 17.60 5.93
N HIS A 491 -3.05 17.91 4.64
CA HIS A 491 -2.82 16.88 3.63
C HIS A 491 -1.46 16.18 3.86
N PRO A 492 -1.46 14.86 4.04
CA PRO A 492 -0.24 14.09 4.09
C PRO A 492 0.36 14.00 2.68
N VAL A 493 1.59 14.46 2.56
CA VAL A 493 2.32 14.49 1.30
C VAL A 493 3.60 13.68 1.44
N GLN A 494 3.80 12.75 0.52
CA GLN A 494 5.06 12.07 0.30
C GLN A 494 5.85 12.81 -0.76
N VAL A 495 7.14 13.02 -0.53
CA VAL A 495 8.05 13.62 -1.51
C VAL A 495 8.95 12.53 -2.06
N GLN A 496 9.02 12.43 -3.39
CA GLN A 496 9.96 11.55 -4.07
C GLN A 496 10.78 12.38 -5.06
N LEU A 497 12.10 12.27 -4.97
CA LEU A 497 13.00 12.90 -5.92
C LEU A 497 13.37 11.86 -6.97
N GLY A 498 13.22 12.20 -8.25
CA GLY A 498 13.64 11.33 -9.35
C GLY A 498 15.14 11.01 -9.26
N GLY A 499 15.57 9.85 -9.78
CA GLY A 499 16.92 9.29 -9.61
C GLY A 499 18.12 10.15 -10.05
N TYR A 500 17.89 11.32 -10.66
CA TYR A 500 18.92 12.32 -10.99
C TYR A 500 19.03 13.48 -9.97
N GLY A 501 18.16 13.52 -8.95
CA GLY A 501 18.18 14.52 -7.86
C GLY A 501 18.75 14.02 -6.54
N GLY A 502 19.17 12.75 -6.47
CA GLY A 502 20.07 12.25 -5.42
C GLY A 502 21.52 12.54 -5.78
N PRO A 503 22.48 12.48 -4.82
CA PRO A 503 23.89 12.57 -5.15
C PRO A 503 24.22 11.64 -6.32
N PRO A 504 25.02 12.08 -7.32
CA PRO A 504 25.49 11.20 -8.37
C PRO A 504 26.09 9.93 -7.75
N TYR A 505 26.15 8.84 -8.50
CA TYR A 505 26.80 7.57 -8.14
C TYR A 505 28.27 7.69 -7.61
N GLY A 506 28.85 8.88 -7.50
CA GLY A 506 29.98 9.17 -6.62
C GLY A 506 29.47 9.78 -5.33
N GLY A 507 29.49 9.01 -4.23
CA GLY A 507 28.98 9.38 -2.91
C GLY A 507 29.47 10.73 -2.35
N PRO A 508 29.07 11.07 -1.12
CA PRO A 508 29.19 12.43 -0.57
C PRO A 508 30.63 12.98 -0.66
N THR A 509 30.75 14.20 -1.20
CA THR A 509 31.98 15.01 -1.16
C THR A 509 32.13 15.71 0.20
N PRO A 510 33.35 15.98 0.69
CA PRO A 510 33.56 16.73 1.93
C PRO A 510 32.78 18.05 1.96
N GLY A 511 32.07 18.34 3.06
CA GLY A 511 31.25 19.56 3.23
C GLY A 511 29.75 19.43 2.90
N THR A 512 29.27 18.25 2.48
CA THR A 512 27.82 18.02 2.24
C THR A 512 26.99 17.91 3.52
N GLU A 513 27.61 17.70 4.68
CA GLU A 513 26.93 17.55 5.97
C GLU A 513 26.24 18.82 6.46
N GLU A 514 26.69 19.99 6.02
CA GLU A 514 26.19 21.31 6.45
C GLU A 514 25.21 21.96 5.47
N ARG A 515 24.92 21.30 4.33
CA ARG A 515 23.98 21.84 3.33
C ARG A 515 22.54 21.78 3.82
N ASP A 516 21.65 22.54 3.18
CA ASP A 516 20.22 22.36 3.41
C ASP A 516 19.72 21.07 2.71
N PRO A 517 18.70 20.41 3.27
CA PRO A 517 18.17 19.17 2.71
C PRO A 517 17.58 19.39 1.30
N PRO A 518 17.47 18.32 0.49
CA PRO A 518 16.83 18.39 -0.82
C PRO A 518 15.42 18.95 -0.84
N TYR A 519 14.68 18.75 0.25
CA TYR A 519 13.39 19.36 0.47
C TYR A 519 13.08 19.55 1.95
N THR A 520 12.19 20.50 2.24
CA THR A 520 11.59 20.75 3.55
C THR A 520 10.06 20.83 3.41
N ILE A 521 9.33 20.09 4.23
CA ILE A 521 7.87 20.22 4.36
C ILE A 521 7.56 21.05 5.60
N THR A 522 6.87 22.18 5.45
CA THR A 522 6.49 23.07 6.55
C THR A 522 4.98 23.17 6.68
N ARG A 523 4.45 22.81 7.84
CA ARG A 523 3.03 22.95 8.19
C ARG A 523 2.76 24.31 8.84
N GLY A 524 1.63 24.92 8.49
CA GLY A 524 1.17 26.21 8.99
C GLY A 524 -0.30 26.44 8.62
N SER A 525 -0.64 27.63 8.12
CA SER A 525 -1.96 27.86 7.50
C SER A 525 -2.13 27.14 6.17
N ASP A 526 -1.02 26.94 5.46
CA ASP A 526 -0.90 26.16 4.22
C ASP A 526 0.20 25.10 4.42
N LEU A 527 0.22 24.09 3.56
CA LEU A 527 1.33 23.14 3.48
C LEU A 527 2.34 23.62 2.44
N GLU A 528 3.57 23.89 2.87
CA GLU A 528 4.65 24.30 1.97
C GLU A 528 5.68 23.21 1.81
N ILE A 529 6.02 22.91 0.55
CA ILE A 529 7.12 22.01 0.19
C ILE A 529 8.17 22.83 -0.54
N ALA A 530 9.24 23.16 0.18
CA ALA A 530 10.38 23.88 -0.36
C ALA A 530 11.43 22.88 -0.85
N PHE A 531 11.79 22.94 -2.11
CA PHE A 531 12.85 22.15 -2.74
C PHE A 531 14.11 23.00 -2.87
N SER A 532 15.26 22.46 -2.47
CA SER A 532 16.55 23.15 -2.55
C SER A 532 17.25 22.92 -3.91
N GLU A 533 18.34 23.67 -4.12
CA GLU A 533 19.20 23.57 -5.32
C GLU A 533 19.70 22.16 -5.63
N THR A 534 19.82 21.31 -4.60
CA THR A 534 20.29 19.92 -4.77
C THR A 534 19.34 19.07 -5.62
N SER A 535 18.06 19.45 -5.70
CA SER A 535 17.03 18.75 -6.48
C SER A 535 16.81 19.34 -7.89
N GLN A 536 17.56 20.38 -8.28
CA GLN A 536 17.29 21.21 -9.48
C GLN A 536 17.16 20.43 -10.80
N TRP A 537 17.99 19.42 -11.00
CA TRP A 537 18.06 18.67 -12.26
C TRP A 537 17.16 17.43 -12.28
N GLY A 538 16.50 17.11 -11.16
CA GLY A 538 15.59 15.99 -11.03
C GLY A 538 14.13 16.38 -11.22
N MET A 539 13.29 15.37 -11.43
CA MET A 539 11.85 15.50 -11.22
C MET A 539 11.59 15.65 -9.71
N ARG A 540 10.93 16.73 -9.32
CA ARG A 540 10.52 16.99 -7.94
C ARG A 540 9.08 16.51 -7.78
N SER A 541 8.89 15.30 -7.27
CA SER A 541 7.56 14.67 -7.21
C SER A 541 6.95 14.75 -5.82
N LEU A 542 5.66 15.05 -5.80
CA LEU A 542 4.78 14.90 -4.65
C LEU A 542 3.83 13.74 -4.91
N ALA A 543 3.45 13.04 -3.85
CA ALA A 543 2.39 12.05 -3.86
C ALA A 543 1.47 12.30 -2.68
N PHE A 544 0.17 12.36 -2.94
CA PHE A 544 -0.85 12.56 -1.93
C PHE A 544 -2.18 11.94 -2.38
N ARG A 545 -3.12 11.83 -1.46
CA ARG A 545 -4.50 11.47 -1.79
C ARG A 545 -5.43 12.62 -1.50
N GLN A 546 -6.55 12.62 -2.18
CA GLN A 546 -7.64 13.57 -1.98
C GLN A 546 -8.97 12.83 -2.10
N GLU A 547 -9.99 13.31 -1.41
CA GLU A 547 -11.35 12.80 -1.62
C GLU A 547 -11.76 13.06 -3.07
N ALA A 548 -12.37 12.07 -3.70
CA ALA A 548 -12.90 12.17 -5.05
C ALA A 548 -14.14 13.08 -5.07
N GLY A 549 -14.26 13.90 -6.12
CA GLY A 549 -15.44 14.74 -6.32
C GLY A 549 -16.71 13.92 -6.58
N PRO A 550 -17.90 14.42 -6.18
CA PRO A 550 -19.17 13.71 -6.36
C PRO A 550 -19.51 13.43 -7.83
N GLU A 551 -18.97 14.22 -8.77
CA GLU A 551 -19.14 14.05 -10.21
C GLU A 551 -18.62 12.69 -10.73
N LEU A 552 -17.65 12.08 -10.07
CA LEU A 552 -17.12 10.77 -10.46
C LEU A 552 -18.13 9.64 -10.24
N ALA A 553 -19.13 9.84 -9.37
CA ALA A 553 -20.26 8.91 -9.21
C ALA A 553 -21.17 8.82 -10.47
N GLY A 554 -20.97 9.73 -11.43
CA GLY A 554 -21.63 9.69 -12.73
C GLY A 554 -21.17 8.52 -13.62
N LEU A 555 -19.97 7.97 -13.41
CA LEU A 555 -19.49 6.82 -14.16
C LEU A 555 -20.19 5.54 -13.67
N LYS A 556 -20.94 4.90 -14.56
CA LYS A 556 -21.69 3.69 -14.24
C LYS A 556 -21.37 2.60 -15.24
N ALA A 557 -21.21 1.37 -14.73
CA ALA A 557 -21.04 0.18 -15.54
C ALA A 557 -22.06 -0.84 -15.06
N GLU A 558 -22.95 -1.24 -15.95
CA GLU A 558 -23.97 -2.24 -15.72
C GLU A 558 -23.59 -3.53 -16.41
N LEU A 559 -23.80 -4.64 -15.72
CA LEU A 559 -23.50 -5.97 -16.23
C LEU A 559 -24.78 -6.79 -16.42
N GLN A 560 -24.96 -7.35 -17.61
CA GLN A 560 -26.01 -8.32 -17.90
C GLN A 560 -25.38 -9.64 -18.31
N THR A 561 -25.94 -10.75 -17.84
CA THR A 561 -25.49 -12.10 -18.18
C THR A 561 -26.49 -12.75 -19.14
N GLU A 562 -25.98 -13.34 -20.22
CA GLU A 562 -26.74 -14.11 -21.20
C GLU A 562 -26.02 -15.44 -21.44
N GLY A 563 -26.33 -16.46 -20.63
CA GLY A 563 -25.63 -17.74 -20.66
C GLY A 563 -24.16 -17.61 -20.25
N PRO A 564 -23.19 -18.11 -21.04
CA PRO A 564 -21.75 -17.94 -20.76
C PRO A 564 -21.20 -16.57 -21.18
N ARG A 565 -22.05 -15.69 -21.72
CA ARG A 565 -21.66 -14.37 -22.19
C ARG A 565 -22.09 -13.28 -21.23
N VAL A 566 -21.28 -12.24 -21.21
CA VAL A 566 -21.41 -11.11 -20.31
C VAL A 566 -21.42 -9.85 -21.15
N LYS A 567 -22.51 -9.10 -21.06
CA LYS A 567 -22.66 -7.82 -21.73
C LYS A 567 -22.52 -6.70 -20.71
N ALA A 568 -21.46 -5.91 -20.83
CA ALA A 568 -21.26 -4.71 -20.03
C ALA A 568 -21.74 -3.48 -20.81
N ARG A 569 -22.56 -2.63 -20.18
CA ARG A 569 -22.88 -1.28 -20.65
C ARG A 569 -22.20 -0.28 -19.73
N VAL A 570 -21.38 0.60 -20.30
CA VAL A 570 -20.66 1.62 -19.55
C VAL A 570 -21.15 2.98 -20.00
N ARG A 571 -21.67 3.77 -19.05
CA ARG A 571 -22.16 5.12 -19.27
C ARG A 571 -21.25 6.11 -18.57
N ASN A 572 -20.69 7.04 -19.35
CA ASN A 572 -19.89 8.14 -18.84
C ASN A 572 -20.80 9.30 -18.41
N GLY A 573 -21.29 9.30 -17.18
CA GLY A 573 -22.00 10.45 -16.61
C GLY A 573 -21.09 11.50 -15.98
N THR A 574 -19.77 11.42 -16.18
CA THR A 574 -18.78 12.34 -15.61
C THR A 574 -18.42 13.44 -16.62
N PRO A 575 -17.74 14.53 -16.20
CA PRO A 575 -17.21 15.52 -17.14
C PRO A 575 -15.92 15.07 -17.86
N LEU A 576 -15.37 13.90 -17.53
CA LEU A 576 -14.10 13.41 -18.09
C LEU A 576 -14.30 12.88 -19.52
N HIS A 577 -13.35 13.16 -20.41
CA HIS A 577 -13.22 12.44 -21.69
C HIS A 577 -12.48 11.13 -21.41
N LEU A 578 -13.15 10.01 -21.60
CA LEU A 578 -12.59 8.70 -21.29
C LEU A 578 -12.01 8.05 -22.55
N ASP A 579 -10.72 7.80 -22.55
CA ASP A 579 -9.98 7.09 -23.60
C ASP A 579 -9.87 5.59 -23.27
N HIS A 580 -9.93 4.74 -24.29
CA HIS A 580 -9.67 3.29 -24.19
C HIS A 580 -10.44 2.58 -23.07
N VAL A 581 -11.72 2.89 -22.92
CA VAL A 581 -12.61 2.21 -21.97
C VAL A 581 -12.58 0.71 -22.28
N THR A 582 -12.19 -0.09 -21.29
CA THR A 582 -11.92 -1.53 -21.48
C THR A 582 -12.48 -2.33 -20.32
N LEU A 583 -13.23 -3.37 -20.64
CA LEU A 583 -13.66 -4.38 -19.69
C LEU A 583 -12.60 -5.47 -19.57
N LEU A 584 -12.17 -5.77 -18.35
CA LEU A 584 -11.18 -6.80 -18.01
C LEU A 584 -11.84 -7.90 -17.18
N PHE A 585 -11.54 -9.15 -17.48
CA PHE A 585 -12.01 -10.30 -16.70
C PHE A 585 -11.05 -11.48 -16.85
N GLY A 586 -10.40 -11.88 -15.74
CA GLY A 586 -9.30 -12.83 -15.81
C GLY A 586 -8.27 -12.36 -16.85
N ARG A 587 -7.95 -13.23 -17.82
CA ARG A 587 -7.06 -12.91 -18.94
C ARG A 587 -7.76 -12.29 -20.15
N ASP A 588 -9.08 -12.33 -20.19
CA ASP A 588 -9.86 -11.85 -21.32
C ASP A 588 -10.24 -10.39 -21.13
N TYR A 589 -10.39 -9.67 -22.24
CA TYR A 589 -10.76 -8.27 -22.22
C TYR A 589 -11.52 -7.89 -23.48
N GLY A 590 -12.30 -6.81 -23.38
CA GLY A 590 -13.00 -6.21 -24.51
C GLY A 590 -12.97 -4.69 -24.40
N SER A 591 -12.47 -4.02 -25.44
CA SER A 591 -12.44 -2.56 -25.50
C SER A 591 -13.76 -2.02 -26.05
N LEU A 592 -14.28 -0.98 -25.39
CA LEU A 592 -15.41 -0.16 -25.82
C LEU A 592 -14.97 1.04 -26.67
N GLY A 593 -13.66 1.34 -26.70
CA GLY A 593 -13.12 2.55 -27.31
C GLY A 593 -13.24 3.77 -26.39
N ASP A 594 -13.38 4.96 -26.98
CA ASP A 594 -13.45 6.22 -26.24
C ASP A 594 -14.91 6.58 -25.94
N LEU A 595 -15.17 7.20 -24.79
CA LEU A 595 -16.49 7.69 -24.37
C LEU A 595 -16.39 9.16 -23.94
N ALA A 596 -17.03 10.05 -24.70
CA ALA A 596 -17.16 11.45 -24.32
C ALA A 596 -18.13 11.63 -23.14
N PRO A 597 -18.14 12.79 -22.47
CA PRO A 597 -19.10 13.10 -21.42
C PRO A 597 -20.56 12.91 -21.90
N GLY A 598 -21.32 12.11 -21.16
CA GLY A 598 -22.71 11.75 -21.46
C GLY A 598 -22.90 10.54 -22.36
N GLU A 599 -21.83 10.01 -22.99
CA GLU A 599 -21.92 8.86 -23.89
C GLU A 599 -22.03 7.53 -23.16
N GLU A 600 -22.52 6.52 -23.89
CA GLU A 600 -22.67 5.15 -23.41
C GLU A 600 -22.14 4.19 -24.48
N GLY A 601 -21.37 3.20 -24.04
CA GLY A 601 -20.86 2.11 -24.88
C GLY A 601 -21.22 0.75 -24.30
N ALA A 602 -21.16 -0.29 -25.14
CA ALA A 602 -21.39 -1.66 -24.72
C ALA A 602 -20.34 -2.60 -25.30
N VAL A 603 -19.94 -3.59 -24.52
CA VAL A 603 -19.07 -4.69 -24.98
C VAL A 603 -19.61 -6.02 -24.47
N GLU A 604 -19.44 -7.06 -25.27
CA GLU A 604 -19.78 -8.43 -24.93
C GLU A 604 -18.48 -9.23 -24.79
N LEU A 605 -18.36 -9.97 -23.69
CA LEU A 605 -17.24 -10.84 -23.39
C LEU A 605 -17.76 -12.26 -23.14
N GLU A 606 -17.12 -13.25 -23.72
CA GLU A 606 -17.39 -14.65 -23.40
C GLU A 606 -16.51 -15.07 -22.21
N ILE A 607 -17.11 -15.69 -21.20
CA ILE A 607 -16.36 -16.24 -20.07
C ILE A 607 -15.66 -17.51 -20.54
N SER A 608 -14.35 -17.41 -20.80
CA SER A 608 -13.56 -18.57 -21.19
C SER A 608 -13.51 -19.60 -20.06
N PRO A 609 -13.59 -20.92 -20.36
CA PRO A 609 -13.29 -21.96 -19.39
C PRO A 609 -11.82 -21.87 -18.95
N PRO A 610 -11.46 -22.43 -17.78
CA PRO A 610 -10.11 -22.37 -17.27
C PRO A 610 -9.10 -22.95 -18.27
N PRO A 611 -7.89 -22.36 -18.35
CA PRO A 611 -6.85 -22.83 -19.24
C PRO A 611 -6.46 -24.28 -18.93
N ASN A 612 -6.11 -25.03 -19.98
CA ASN A 612 -5.72 -26.44 -19.88
C ASN A 612 -4.48 -26.60 -18.97
N PRO A 613 -4.54 -27.38 -17.87
CA PRO A 613 -3.43 -27.55 -16.92
C PRO A 613 -2.17 -28.19 -17.52
N ASN A 614 -2.33 -28.93 -18.63
CA ASN A 614 -1.23 -29.57 -19.34
C ASN A 614 -0.50 -28.61 -20.30
N GLN A 615 -1.01 -27.40 -20.50
CA GLN A 615 -0.28 -26.37 -21.22
C GLN A 615 0.56 -25.55 -20.25
N PRO A 616 1.85 -25.34 -20.53
CA PRO A 616 2.65 -24.37 -19.82
C PRO A 616 2.03 -22.98 -20.03
N SER A 617 1.26 -22.49 -19.06
CA SER A 617 0.84 -21.08 -19.05
C SER A 617 2.02 -20.26 -18.54
N TYR A 618 2.81 -19.72 -19.47
CA TYR A 618 3.96 -18.86 -19.16
C TYR A 618 3.60 -17.38 -18.92
N GLY A 619 2.31 -17.05 -18.82
CA GLY A 619 1.83 -15.68 -18.66
C GLY A 619 0.97 -15.48 -17.42
N PRO A 620 0.82 -14.23 -16.95
CA PRO A 620 0.00 -13.89 -15.79
C PRO A 620 -1.47 -14.30 -15.95
N PRO A 621 -2.26 -14.44 -14.86
CA PRO A 621 -3.70 -14.71 -14.90
C PRO A 621 -4.55 -13.51 -15.36
N TYR A 622 -3.92 -12.49 -15.95
CA TYR A 622 -4.52 -11.28 -16.52
C TYR A 622 -3.90 -10.98 -17.90
N PRO A 623 -4.52 -10.15 -18.76
CA PRO A 623 -3.93 -9.85 -20.06
C PRO A 623 -2.62 -9.07 -19.88
N GLU A 624 -1.64 -9.34 -20.75
CA GLU A 624 -0.50 -8.44 -20.88
C GLU A 624 -1.03 -7.06 -21.29
N THR A 625 -0.81 -6.04 -20.46
CA THR A 625 -1.51 -4.75 -20.55
C THR A 625 -1.29 -4.03 -21.88
N TRP A 626 -0.11 -4.19 -22.48
CA TRP A 626 0.19 -3.65 -23.80
C TRP A 626 -0.76 -4.16 -24.90
N ARG A 627 -1.33 -5.37 -24.75
CA ARG A 627 -2.25 -5.96 -25.74
C ARG A 627 -3.56 -5.19 -25.82
N ILE A 628 -4.02 -4.56 -24.74
CA ILE A 628 -5.24 -3.74 -24.73
C ILE A 628 -5.17 -2.63 -25.78
N PHE A 629 -3.98 -2.07 -26.01
CA PHE A 629 -3.76 -0.97 -26.96
C PHE A 629 -3.53 -1.45 -28.40
N LEU A 630 -2.96 -2.64 -28.59
CA LEU A 630 -2.63 -3.17 -29.92
C LEU A 630 -3.65 -4.17 -30.46
N GLN A 631 -4.51 -4.73 -29.59
CA GLN A 631 -5.45 -5.82 -29.88
C GLN A 631 -6.79 -5.62 -29.13
N PRO A 632 -7.57 -4.57 -29.42
CA PRO A 632 -8.72 -4.14 -28.59
C PRO A 632 -9.86 -5.17 -28.38
N GLY A 633 -9.89 -6.28 -29.12
CA GLY A 633 -10.85 -7.38 -28.94
C GLY A 633 -10.21 -8.74 -28.66
N GLY A 634 -8.97 -8.76 -28.14
CA GLY A 634 -8.20 -10.00 -27.96
C GLY A 634 -8.63 -10.81 -26.74
N THR A 635 -8.83 -12.12 -26.91
CA THR A 635 -8.76 -13.08 -25.81
C THR A 635 -7.31 -13.48 -25.58
N ALA A 636 -6.92 -13.80 -24.34
CA ALA A 636 -5.51 -14.13 -24.07
C ALA A 636 -5.03 -15.41 -24.75
N GLY A 637 -5.96 -16.28 -25.16
CA GLY A 637 -5.70 -17.45 -25.99
C GLY A 637 -5.85 -17.13 -27.47
N GLY A 638 -4.79 -16.62 -28.11
CA GLY A 638 -4.74 -16.45 -29.56
C GLY A 638 -4.77 -17.79 -30.30
N GLN A 639 -5.95 -18.39 -30.48
CA GLN A 639 -6.26 -19.09 -31.73
C GLN A 639 -6.77 -18.05 -32.71
N ALA A 640 -5.86 -17.45 -33.48
CA ALA A 640 -6.23 -16.94 -34.79
C ALA A 640 -6.88 -18.12 -35.53
N GLY A 641 -8.14 -17.94 -35.94
CA GLY A 641 -8.91 -18.97 -36.63
C GLY A 641 -8.12 -19.59 -37.78
N ALA A 642 -8.24 -20.91 -37.90
CA ALA A 642 -7.86 -21.62 -39.10
C ALA A 642 -8.61 -21.01 -40.30
N GLY A 643 -7.93 -20.17 -41.08
CA GLY A 643 -8.47 -19.48 -42.24
C GLY A 643 -7.33 -18.94 -43.09
N GLY A 644 -7.04 -19.65 -44.18
CA GLY A 644 -5.84 -19.53 -45.00
C GLY A 644 -5.50 -18.13 -45.55
N GLY A 645 -4.21 -17.93 -45.82
CA GLY A 645 -3.71 -16.83 -46.65
C GLY A 645 -2.32 -16.39 -46.27
N ALA A 646 -1.29 -17.11 -46.71
CA ALA A 646 0.09 -16.67 -46.62
C ALA A 646 0.30 -15.37 -47.41
N ALA A 647 0.96 -14.38 -46.82
CA ALA A 647 1.60 -13.27 -47.55
C ALA A 647 2.87 -12.79 -46.82
N PRO A 648 3.89 -12.31 -47.56
CA PRO A 648 5.29 -12.63 -47.25
C PRO A 648 5.99 -11.60 -46.37
N ALA A 649 6.89 -12.10 -45.53
CA ALA A 649 7.87 -11.32 -44.81
C ALA A 649 8.78 -10.56 -45.80
N THR A 650 8.69 -9.23 -45.82
CA THR A 650 9.69 -8.38 -46.47
C THR A 650 10.41 -7.56 -45.42
N ARG A 651 11.71 -7.86 -45.25
CA ARG A 651 12.66 -7.18 -44.36
C ARG A 651 12.75 -5.70 -44.66
N LEU A 652 12.86 -4.87 -43.61
CA LEU A 652 13.60 -3.60 -43.66
C LEU A 652 14.41 -3.41 -42.37
N LYS A 653 15.69 -3.07 -42.57
CA LYS A 653 16.78 -2.96 -41.58
C LYS A 653 16.83 -1.56 -40.95
N ALA A 654 17.22 -1.54 -39.66
CA ALA A 654 17.90 -0.47 -38.90
C ALA A 654 17.08 0.82 -38.66
N ILE A 655 17.11 1.46 -37.48
CA ILE A 655 18.28 2.02 -36.79
C ILE A 655 18.15 1.83 -35.27
N ARG A 656 19.25 1.41 -34.62
CA ARG A 656 19.39 1.18 -33.17
C ARG A 656 20.51 2.06 -32.64
N THR A 657 20.20 2.93 -31.69
CA THR A 657 21.12 3.62 -30.75
C THR A 657 20.21 4.18 -29.65
N GLN A 658 20.38 3.94 -28.34
CA GLN A 658 21.60 3.78 -27.53
C GLN A 658 21.41 2.79 -26.35
N GLN A 659 22.53 2.15 -26.00
CA GLN A 659 22.93 1.62 -24.68
C GLN A 659 21.99 0.64 -23.96
N ALA A 660 22.02 -0.62 -24.42
CA ALA A 660 21.80 -1.79 -23.57
C ALA A 660 23.15 -2.52 -23.41
N GLN A 661 23.40 -3.05 -22.21
CA GLN A 661 24.46 -4.02 -21.91
C GLN A 661 24.45 -5.16 -22.97
N PRO A 662 25.59 -5.82 -23.23
CA PRO A 662 25.64 -6.86 -24.25
C PRO A 662 24.78 -8.06 -23.81
N ALA A 663 23.53 -8.09 -24.28
CA ALA A 663 22.73 -9.29 -24.28
C ALA A 663 23.48 -10.31 -25.13
N ILE A 664 23.86 -11.43 -24.50
CA ILE A 664 24.30 -12.62 -25.21
C ILE A 664 23.18 -12.97 -26.18
N ALA A 665 23.41 -12.71 -27.47
CA ALA A 665 22.48 -13.05 -28.52
C ALA A 665 22.46 -14.58 -28.66
N LEU A 666 21.52 -15.23 -27.98
CA LEU A 666 21.19 -16.61 -28.27
C LEU A 666 20.67 -16.68 -29.72
N PRO A 667 21.09 -17.69 -30.51
CA PRO A 667 20.58 -17.87 -31.86
C PRO A 667 19.06 -18.12 -31.81
N PRO A 668 18.29 -17.66 -32.82
CA PRO A 668 16.85 -17.90 -32.86
C PRO A 668 16.62 -19.40 -33.13
N GLY A 669 16.38 -20.15 -32.06
CA GLY A 669 15.83 -21.50 -32.14
C GLY A 669 14.36 -21.44 -32.56
N PRO A 670 13.80 -22.53 -33.11
CA PRO A 670 12.36 -22.63 -33.35
C PRO A 670 11.65 -22.61 -32.00
N TYR A 671 11.09 -21.47 -31.62
CA TYR A 671 10.23 -21.41 -30.44
C TYR A 671 8.98 -22.27 -30.68
N PRO A 672 8.50 -23.04 -29.68
CA PRO A 672 7.25 -23.77 -29.78
C PRO A 672 6.08 -22.85 -30.16
N PRO A 673 5.03 -23.35 -30.83
CA PRO A 673 3.80 -22.59 -31.04
C PRO A 673 3.24 -22.18 -29.67
N GLY A 674 3.11 -20.87 -29.42
CA GLY A 674 2.66 -20.33 -28.13
C GLY A 674 3.70 -19.48 -27.37
N TYR A 675 4.90 -19.30 -27.90
CA TYR A 675 5.81 -18.26 -27.39
C TYR A 675 5.22 -16.88 -27.70
N ASP A 676 4.98 -16.10 -26.65
CA ASP A 676 4.44 -14.74 -26.77
C ASP A 676 5.38 -13.89 -27.62
N GLN A 677 4.94 -13.61 -28.84
CA GLN A 677 5.61 -12.63 -29.69
C GLN A 677 5.31 -11.28 -29.04
N GLY A 678 6.35 -10.58 -28.61
CA GLY A 678 6.23 -9.22 -28.09
C GLY A 678 5.44 -8.31 -29.05
N PRO A 679 5.16 -7.06 -28.65
CA PRO A 679 4.19 -6.21 -29.33
C PRO A 679 4.49 -6.10 -30.84
N SER A 680 3.43 -6.19 -31.66
CA SER A 680 3.53 -6.19 -33.14
C SER A 680 4.22 -4.94 -33.71
N ARG A 681 4.19 -3.85 -32.94
CA ARG A 681 4.97 -2.62 -33.11
C ARG A 681 5.38 -2.08 -31.75
N PRO A 682 6.41 -1.22 -31.67
CA PRO A 682 6.64 -0.43 -30.46
C PRO A 682 5.38 0.35 -30.05
N LEU A 683 5.13 0.41 -28.75
CA LEU A 683 4.08 1.25 -28.16
C LEU A 683 4.44 2.73 -28.36
N THR A 684 3.43 3.58 -28.53
CA THR A 684 3.62 5.03 -28.42
C THR A 684 3.94 5.41 -26.99
N VAL A 685 4.44 6.64 -26.76
CA VAL A 685 4.72 7.15 -25.40
C VAL A 685 3.46 7.09 -24.54
N GLU A 686 2.31 7.48 -25.09
CA GLU A 686 1.03 7.46 -24.37
C GLU A 686 0.55 6.04 -24.07
N GLU A 687 0.65 5.11 -25.01
CA GLU A 687 0.32 3.69 -24.78
C GLU A 687 1.22 3.08 -23.71
N GLN A 688 2.52 3.39 -23.73
CA GLN A 688 3.47 2.92 -22.72
C GLN A 688 3.14 3.49 -21.33
N ARG A 689 2.81 4.77 -21.23
CA ARG A 689 2.40 5.40 -19.97
C ARG A 689 1.15 4.74 -19.39
N ARG A 690 0.12 4.52 -20.23
CA ARG A 690 -1.13 3.85 -19.83
C ARG A 690 -0.91 2.39 -19.42
N ALA A 691 -0.10 1.63 -20.18
CA ALA A 691 0.25 0.25 -19.86
C ALA A 691 1.02 0.14 -18.52
N ASN A 692 2.05 0.97 -18.32
CA ASN A 692 2.84 0.99 -17.10
C ASN A 692 1.99 1.28 -15.86
N MET A 693 1.02 2.19 -15.99
CA MET A 693 0.10 2.56 -14.91
C MET A 693 -0.83 1.39 -14.54
N LEU A 694 -1.37 0.69 -15.53
CA LEU A 694 -2.22 -0.48 -15.30
C LEU A 694 -1.44 -1.68 -14.76
N ASP A 695 -0.22 -1.93 -15.24
CA ASP A 695 0.66 -2.98 -14.71
C ASP A 695 0.97 -2.77 -13.22
N ASN A 696 1.20 -1.53 -12.82
CA ASN A 696 1.48 -1.20 -11.43
C ASN A 696 0.26 -1.38 -10.54
N TRP A 697 -0.88 -0.84 -10.98
CA TRP A 697 -2.12 -0.95 -10.24
C TRP A 697 -2.57 -2.42 -10.11
N THR A 698 -2.48 -3.21 -11.19
CA THR A 698 -2.75 -4.66 -11.14
C THR A 698 -1.76 -5.37 -10.22
N GLY A 699 -0.46 -5.05 -10.27
CA GLY A 699 0.56 -5.60 -9.36
C GLY A 699 0.29 -5.31 -7.88
N MET A 700 -0.27 -4.15 -7.54
CA MET A 700 -0.59 -3.78 -6.16
C MET A 700 -1.78 -4.53 -5.59
N GLN A 701 -2.82 -4.73 -6.41
CA GLN A 701 -4.02 -5.48 -6.01
C GLN A 701 -3.74 -6.98 -5.83
N ARG A 702 -2.55 -7.46 -6.22
CA ARG A 702 -2.14 -8.88 -6.21
C ARG A 702 -1.46 -9.38 -4.92
N ARG A 703 -1.55 -8.67 -3.79
CA ARG A 703 -0.94 -9.13 -2.52
C ARG A 703 -1.85 -10.15 -1.80
N GLY A 704 -1.41 -11.42 -1.69
CA GLY A 704 -2.17 -12.49 -1.02
C GLY A 704 -1.75 -13.93 -1.37
N PRO A 705 -2.12 -14.92 -0.53
CA PRO A 705 -1.90 -16.34 -0.79
C PRO A 705 -2.82 -16.75 -1.93
N MET A 706 -2.30 -17.56 -2.86
CA MET A 706 -3.07 -18.08 -4.00
C MET A 706 -3.69 -17.01 -4.92
N MET A 707 -3.29 -15.72 -4.82
CA MET A 707 -3.81 -14.64 -5.68
C MET A 707 -3.48 -14.83 -7.17
N GLU A 708 -2.42 -15.58 -7.48
CA GLU A 708 -2.10 -15.97 -8.86
C GLU A 708 -3.11 -16.96 -9.45
N MET A 709 -3.88 -17.63 -8.59
CA MET A 709 -4.87 -18.63 -9.01
C MET A 709 -6.27 -18.03 -9.17
N THR A 710 -6.66 -17.07 -8.32
CA THR A 710 -8.05 -16.58 -8.22
C THR A 710 -8.50 -15.77 -9.43
N GLY A 711 -7.57 -15.29 -10.27
CA GLY A 711 -7.88 -14.51 -11.46
C GLY A 711 -8.28 -13.05 -11.14
N TRP A 712 -8.50 -12.26 -12.19
CA TRP A 712 -8.85 -10.85 -12.08
C TRP A 712 -10.38 -10.64 -12.07
N PRO A 713 -10.96 -9.95 -11.06
CA PRO A 713 -12.40 -9.70 -11.04
C PRO A 713 -12.82 -8.80 -12.20
N LEU A 714 -14.08 -8.91 -12.60
CA LEU A 714 -14.62 -8.06 -13.66
C LEU A 714 -14.42 -6.58 -13.31
N THR A 715 -13.68 -5.87 -14.15
CA THR A 715 -13.24 -4.50 -13.91
C THR A 715 -13.30 -3.69 -15.18
N VAL A 716 -13.87 -2.50 -15.13
CA VAL A 716 -13.75 -1.50 -16.19
C VAL A 716 -12.56 -0.59 -15.87
N VAL A 717 -11.68 -0.40 -16.83
CA VAL A 717 -10.58 0.55 -16.77
C VAL A 717 -10.72 1.54 -17.92
N ALA A 718 -10.48 2.81 -17.64
CA ALA A 718 -10.44 3.88 -18.63
C ALA A 718 -9.32 4.86 -18.28
N TRP A 719 -8.87 5.62 -19.28
CA TRP A 719 -7.90 6.69 -19.09
C TRP A 719 -8.50 8.04 -19.44
N SER A 720 -7.93 9.12 -18.94
CA SER A 720 -8.35 10.48 -19.29
C SER A 720 -7.17 11.44 -19.23
N ARG A 721 -7.24 12.48 -20.05
CA ARG A 721 -6.38 13.67 -19.94
C ARG A 721 -7.02 14.77 -19.10
N ASP A 722 -8.22 14.53 -18.59
CA ASP A 722 -8.88 15.42 -17.64
C ASP A 722 -8.53 15.00 -16.20
N PRO A 723 -8.43 15.95 -15.26
CA PRO A 723 -8.19 15.63 -13.86
C PRO A 723 -9.42 14.96 -13.22
N ALA A 724 -9.21 13.84 -12.53
CA ALA A 724 -10.22 13.27 -11.63
C ALA A 724 -10.47 14.17 -10.41
N ALA A 725 -9.45 14.92 -10.00
CA ALA A 725 -9.58 15.94 -8.98
C ALA A 725 -8.47 17.00 -9.14
N PRO A 726 -8.70 18.28 -8.78
CA PRO A 726 -7.71 19.33 -8.95
C PRO A 726 -6.49 19.11 -8.04
N VAL A 727 -5.29 19.38 -8.53
CA VAL A 727 -4.02 19.18 -7.79
C VAL A 727 -3.82 20.13 -6.60
N GLY A 728 -4.66 21.17 -6.45
CA GLY A 728 -4.69 22.01 -5.24
C GLY A 728 -3.47 22.90 -4.99
N VAL A 729 -2.59 23.11 -5.99
CA VAL A 729 -1.39 23.93 -5.84
C VAL A 729 -1.67 25.42 -6.07
N LYS A 730 -1.41 26.25 -5.06
CA LYS A 730 -1.61 27.70 -5.13
C LYS A 730 -0.60 28.36 -6.07
N GLY A 731 -1.09 29.29 -6.89
CA GLY A 731 -0.23 30.12 -7.75
C GLY A 731 0.48 29.37 -8.88
N LEU A 732 0.07 28.13 -9.18
CA LEU A 732 0.62 27.36 -10.28
C LEU A 732 0.20 27.99 -11.62
N ARG A 733 1.17 28.55 -12.36
CA ARG A 733 0.93 29.15 -13.68
C ARG A 733 1.06 28.16 -14.84
N ALA A 734 1.78 27.06 -14.65
CA ALA A 734 1.96 26.04 -15.66
C ALA A 734 0.76 25.09 -15.65
N GLU A 735 0.21 24.79 -16.83
CA GLU A 735 -0.86 23.81 -16.97
C GLU A 735 -0.29 22.39 -16.77
N PRO A 736 -0.84 21.60 -15.84
CA PRO A 736 -0.41 20.22 -15.66
C PRO A 736 -0.82 19.34 -16.84
N HIS A 737 0.09 18.50 -17.29
CA HIS A 737 -0.25 17.39 -18.18
C HIS A 737 -0.82 16.25 -17.34
N TYR A 738 -2.10 15.91 -17.52
CA TYR A 738 -2.75 14.85 -16.75
C TYR A 738 -2.69 13.50 -17.47
N LEU A 739 -2.50 12.45 -16.67
CA LEU A 739 -2.83 11.07 -17.02
C LEU A 739 -3.63 10.50 -15.85
N THR A 740 -4.95 10.42 -16.04
CA THR A 740 -5.89 9.89 -15.06
C THR A 740 -6.28 8.48 -15.48
N MET A 741 -6.25 7.50 -14.58
CA MET A 741 -6.81 6.18 -14.76
C MET A 741 -8.01 6.02 -13.82
N VAL A 742 -9.15 5.67 -14.40
CA VAL A 742 -10.39 5.41 -13.68
C VAL A 742 -10.64 3.90 -13.70
N VAL A 743 -10.88 3.35 -12.53
CA VAL A 743 -11.23 1.94 -12.33
C VAL A 743 -12.63 1.87 -11.74
N LEU A 744 -13.47 0.98 -12.26
CA LEU A 744 -14.82 0.75 -11.77
C LEU A 744 -15.14 -0.74 -11.79
N ARG A 745 -15.79 -1.25 -10.74
CA ARG A 745 -16.39 -2.59 -10.76
C ARG A 745 -17.81 -2.51 -11.32
N PRO A 746 -18.14 -3.25 -12.39
CA PRO A 746 -19.51 -3.25 -12.93
C PRO A 746 -20.52 -3.76 -11.92
N GLN A 747 -21.68 -3.11 -11.85
CA GLN A 747 -22.81 -3.54 -11.04
C GLN A 747 -23.67 -4.53 -11.82
N LEU A 748 -24.02 -5.63 -11.17
CA LEU A 748 -24.86 -6.66 -11.77
C LEU A 748 -26.32 -6.19 -11.89
N VAL A 749 -26.83 -6.15 -13.12
CA VAL A 749 -28.22 -5.81 -13.43
C VAL A 749 -28.95 -7.07 -13.87
N LEU A 750 -29.89 -7.51 -13.03
CA LEU A 750 -30.76 -8.65 -13.28
C LEU A 750 -32.15 -8.16 -13.74
N SER A 751 -32.69 -8.78 -14.78
CA SER A 751 -34.10 -8.64 -15.17
C SER A 751 -35.02 -9.29 -14.14
N SER A 752 -36.26 -8.78 -14.00
CA SER A 752 -37.27 -9.45 -13.18
C SER A 752 -37.59 -10.85 -13.73
N GLY A 753 -37.83 -11.80 -12.84
CA GLY A 753 -37.97 -13.23 -13.17
C GLY A 753 -36.69 -14.02 -12.93
N THR A 754 -36.56 -15.16 -13.59
CA THR A 754 -35.43 -16.09 -13.40
C THR A 754 -34.14 -15.54 -14.02
N PHE A 755 -33.03 -15.65 -13.29
CA PHE A 755 -31.70 -15.29 -13.77
C PHE A 755 -30.69 -16.41 -13.53
N THR A 756 -29.61 -16.38 -14.32
CA THR A 756 -28.48 -17.31 -14.21
C THR A 756 -27.17 -16.53 -14.28
N LEU A 757 -26.29 -16.78 -13.33
CA LEU A 757 -24.90 -16.33 -13.33
C LEU A 757 -24.00 -17.53 -13.64
N PRO A 758 -23.22 -17.47 -14.73
CA PRO A 758 -22.35 -18.58 -15.12
C PRO A 758 -21.23 -18.84 -14.11
N GLU A 759 -20.79 -20.10 -14.04
CA GLU A 759 -19.64 -20.51 -13.24
C GLU A 759 -18.39 -19.71 -13.62
N GLY A 760 -17.70 -19.20 -12.61
CA GLY A 760 -16.43 -18.47 -12.79
C GLY A 760 -16.60 -16.96 -12.94
N LEU A 761 -17.81 -16.44 -13.21
CA LEU A 761 -18.06 -14.99 -13.23
C LEU A 761 -17.68 -14.32 -11.91
N VAL A 762 -18.02 -14.97 -10.79
CA VAL A 762 -17.68 -14.52 -9.45
C VAL A 762 -16.30 -15.04 -9.10
N VAL A 763 -15.32 -14.14 -9.10
CA VAL A 763 -13.95 -14.45 -8.69
C VAL A 763 -13.91 -14.77 -7.19
N PRO A 764 -13.27 -15.88 -6.77
CA PRO A 764 -13.15 -16.23 -5.37
C PRO A 764 -12.19 -15.30 -4.62
N GLU A 765 -12.57 -14.89 -3.40
CA GLU A 765 -11.69 -14.22 -2.45
C GLU A 765 -11.24 -15.22 -1.36
N VAL A 766 -9.94 -15.29 -1.06
CA VAL A 766 -9.44 -16.11 0.06
C VAL A 766 -9.76 -15.40 1.38
N VAL A 767 -10.64 -15.98 2.19
CA VAL A 767 -11.08 -15.40 3.49
C VAL A 767 -10.45 -16.07 4.70
N GLN A 768 -10.01 -17.32 4.56
CA GLN A 768 -9.28 -18.06 5.60
C GLN A 768 -8.25 -18.98 4.96
N ALA A 769 -7.02 -19.04 5.50
CA ALA A 769 -6.01 -20.00 5.06
C ALA A 769 -5.22 -20.53 6.26
N ASN A 770 -5.11 -21.85 6.37
CA ASN A 770 -4.27 -22.53 7.35
C ASN A 770 -3.42 -23.54 6.58
N ILE A 771 -2.38 -23.07 5.91
CA ILE A 771 -1.59 -23.84 4.96
C ILE A 771 -0.33 -24.37 5.67
N ARG A 772 -0.13 -25.69 5.67
CA ARG A 772 1.10 -26.30 6.22
C ARG A 772 2.23 -26.37 5.19
N GLY A 773 1.89 -26.59 3.93
CA GLY A 773 2.81 -26.54 2.80
C GLY A 773 2.05 -26.41 1.48
N MET A 774 2.71 -25.87 0.46
CA MET A 774 2.17 -25.76 -0.89
C MET A 774 3.12 -26.39 -1.90
N PHE A 775 2.55 -26.94 -2.96
CA PHE A 775 3.28 -27.43 -4.13
C PHE A 775 2.53 -27.00 -5.39
N GLY A 776 3.19 -27.01 -6.54
CA GLY A 776 2.59 -26.49 -7.77
C GLY A 776 3.13 -27.17 -9.01
N TRP A 777 2.32 -27.17 -10.06
CA TRP A 777 2.66 -27.69 -11.38
C TRP A 777 2.06 -26.74 -12.42
N ASN A 778 2.87 -26.09 -13.25
CA ASN A 778 2.40 -25.05 -14.17
C ASN A 778 1.53 -23.99 -13.44
N ASN A 779 0.24 -23.90 -13.80
CA ASN A 779 -0.75 -22.95 -13.27
C ASN A 779 -1.69 -23.54 -12.21
N ILE A 780 -1.49 -24.79 -11.79
CA ILE A 780 -2.28 -25.45 -10.74
C ILE A 780 -1.44 -25.62 -9.48
N GLN A 781 -2.10 -25.59 -8.32
CA GLN A 781 -1.43 -25.70 -7.03
C GLN A 781 -2.08 -26.79 -6.18
N GLY A 782 -1.33 -27.32 -5.22
CA GLY A 782 -1.79 -28.29 -4.25
C GLY A 782 -1.37 -27.89 -2.84
N LEU A 783 -2.09 -28.43 -1.86
CA LEU A 783 -1.87 -28.21 -0.44
C LEU A 783 -1.28 -29.46 0.19
N ASN A 784 -0.12 -29.36 0.84
CA ASN A 784 0.46 -30.41 1.67
C ASN A 784 -0.02 -30.21 3.12
N GLY A 785 -1.25 -30.65 3.38
CA GLY A 785 -1.96 -30.46 4.65
C GLY A 785 -2.48 -29.03 4.88
N GLY A 786 -3.49 -28.93 5.76
CA GLY A 786 -4.17 -27.68 6.06
C GLY A 786 -5.36 -27.39 5.16
N SER A 787 -5.82 -26.14 5.09
CA SER A 787 -6.99 -25.77 4.28
C SER A 787 -6.99 -24.31 3.83
N VAL A 788 -7.72 -24.03 2.76
CA VAL A 788 -7.99 -22.68 2.25
C VAL A 788 -9.48 -22.53 2.03
N THR A 789 -10.05 -21.43 2.53
CA THR A 789 -11.46 -21.07 2.39
C THR A 789 -11.62 -19.92 1.42
N PHE A 790 -12.42 -20.15 0.39
CA PHE A 790 -12.80 -19.20 -0.64
C PHE A 790 -14.21 -18.70 -0.40
N ALA A 791 -14.43 -17.38 -0.49
CA ALA A 791 -15.74 -16.77 -0.49
C ALA A 791 -16.07 -16.23 -1.89
N PHE A 792 -17.28 -16.48 -2.34
CA PHE A 792 -17.82 -16.03 -3.62
C PHE A 792 -18.93 -15.03 -3.37
N ARG A 793 -18.73 -13.77 -3.79
CA ARG A 793 -19.63 -12.64 -3.51
C ARG A 793 -20.19 -12.03 -4.80
N PRO A 794 -21.35 -12.49 -5.29
CA PRO A 794 -21.93 -12.02 -6.56
C PRO A 794 -22.45 -10.57 -6.55
N GLN A 795 -22.52 -9.91 -5.38
CA GLN A 795 -23.09 -8.56 -5.22
C GLN A 795 -24.48 -8.42 -5.84
N LEU A 796 -25.42 -9.27 -5.40
CA LEU A 796 -26.76 -9.31 -5.96
C LEU A 796 -27.53 -8.00 -5.73
N PRO A 797 -28.31 -7.52 -6.71
CA PRO A 797 -29.18 -6.36 -6.52
C PRO A 797 -30.31 -6.67 -5.51
N PRO A 798 -30.87 -5.65 -4.84
CA PRO A 798 -32.01 -5.84 -3.94
C PRO A 798 -33.18 -6.57 -4.62
N GLY A 799 -33.85 -7.45 -3.87
CA GLY A 799 -34.96 -8.27 -4.36
C GLY A 799 -34.55 -9.53 -5.14
N ALA A 800 -33.26 -9.77 -5.35
CA ALA A 800 -32.77 -11.03 -5.92
C ALA A 800 -32.62 -12.11 -4.84
N ARG A 801 -33.09 -13.31 -5.15
CA ARG A 801 -32.99 -14.51 -4.29
C ARG A 801 -32.37 -15.66 -5.07
N ILE A 802 -31.39 -16.32 -4.46
CA ILE A 802 -30.80 -17.56 -5.01
C ILE A 802 -31.70 -18.76 -4.70
N GLU A 803 -31.98 -19.55 -5.72
CA GLU A 803 -32.75 -20.80 -5.62
C GLU A 803 -31.86 -22.02 -5.70
N GLU A 804 -30.79 -21.95 -6.50
CA GLU A 804 -29.85 -23.04 -6.74
C GLU A 804 -28.44 -22.49 -6.95
N ILE A 805 -27.43 -23.24 -6.51
CA ILE A 805 -26.02 -22.98 -6.81
C ILE A 805 -25.38 -24.21 -7.44
N THR A 806 -24.42 -23.98 -8.32
CA THR A 806 -23.58 -25.03 -8.87
C THR A 806 -22.14 -24.81 -8.42
N VAL A 807 -21.49 -25.85 -7.91
CA VAL A 807 -20.10 -25.83 -7.43
C VAL A 807 -19.26 -26.77 -8.29
N ASP A 808 -18.14 -26.26 -8.79
CA ASP A 808 -17.16 -27.01 -9.56
C ASP A 808 -15.75 -26.81 -8.96
N LEU A 809 -15.07 -27.90 -8.62
CA LEU A 809 -13.67 -27.88 -8.20
C LEU A 809 -12.86 -28.67 -9.24
N PRO A 810 -12.07 -28.00 -10.09
CA PRO A 810 -11.15 -28.68 -10.99
C PRO A 810 -10.08 -29.45 -10.19
N TYR A 811 -10.34 -30.72 -9.92
CA TYR A 811 -9.57 -31.59 -9.02
C TYR A 811 -8.69 -32.55 -9.81
N TYR A 812 -7.37 -32.48 -9.61
CA TYR A 812 -6.38 -33.24 -10.38
C TYR A 812 -5.50 -34.11 -9.47
N PRO A 813 -5.80 -35.41 -9.30
CA PRO A 813 -4.97 -36.32 -8.53
C PRO A 813 -3.49 -36.31 -8.97
N VAL A 814 -2.58 -36.36 -8.02
CA VAL A 814 -1.15 -36.54 -8.31
C VAL A 814 -0.89 -37.96 -8.81
N GLN A 815 -0.21 -38.06 -9.95
CA GLN A 815 0.23 -39.34 -10.51
C GLN A 815 1.61 -39.72 -9.99
N ALA A 816 1.86 -41.03 -9.86
CA ALA A 816 3.20 -41.52 -9.55
C ALA A 816 4.12 -41.32 -10.77
N PRO A 817 5.35 -40.82 -10.59
CA PRO A 817 6.35 -40.89 -11.65
C PRO A 817 6.61 -42.35 -12.04
N PRO A 818 6.97 -42.65 -13.29
CA PRO A 818 7.31 -44.03 -13.69
C PRO A 818 8.41 -44.60 -12.79
N GLY A 819 8.08 -45.63 -11.99
CA GLY A 819 9.02 -46.30 -11.08
C GLY A 819 9.28 -45.61 -9.73
N GLY A 820 8.56 -44.54 -9.37
CA GLY A 820 8.72 -43.81 -8.11
C GLY A 820 7.46 -43.80 -7.23
N PRO A 821 7.58 -43.46 -5.93
CA PRO A 821 6.43 -43.29 -5.04
C PRO A 821 5.58 -42.08 -5.42
N LYS A 822 4.28 -42.09 -5.07
CA LYS A 822 3.41 -40.91 -5.15
C LYS A 822 3.88 -39.86 -4.14
N GLY A 823 4.07 -38.62 -4.60
CA GLY A 823 4.49 -37.48 -3.75
C GLY A 823 4.39 -36.16 -4.53
N PRO A 824 4.65 -35.00 -3.88
CA PRO A 824 4.47 -33.65 -4.44
C PRO A 824 5.33 -33.35 -5.69
N GLY A 825 6.20 -34.26 -6.12
CA GLY A 825 6.96 -34.18 -7.38
C GLY A 825 6.34 -34.91 -8.57
N GLY A 826 5.18 -35.56 -8.41
CA GLY A 826 4.46 -36.24 -9.50
C GLY A 826 3.61 -35.28 -10.37
N PRO A 827 3.43 -35.57 -11.67
CA PRO A 827 2.57 -34.77 -12.54
C PRO A 827 1.09 -34.89 -12.16
N PRO A 828 0.24 -33.89 -12.46
CA PRO A 828 -1.21 -33.99 -12.30
C PRO A 828 -1.82 -35.01 -13.26
N SER A 829 -3.04 -35.47 -12.96
CA SER A 829 -3.86 -36.17 -13.95
C SER A 829 -4.13 -35.28 -15.17
N PRO A 830 -4.19 -35.85 -16.39
CA PRO A 830 -4.40 -35.06 -17.60
C PRO A 830 -5.80 -34.44 -17.66
N ASN A 831 -6.79 -35.03 -16.99
CA ASN A 831 -8.16 -34.54 -16.89
C ASN A 831 -8.56 -34.38 -15.41
N PRO A 832 -9.54 -33.51 -15.09
CA PRO A 832 -10.18 -33.47 -13.79
C PRO A 832 -10.76 -34.85 -13.43
N ALA A 833 -10.81 -35.15 -12.13
CA ALA A 833 -11.45 -36.33 -11.59
C ALA A 833 -12.51 -35.95 -10.55
N PRO A 834 -13.46 -36.85 -10.22
CA PRO A 834 -14.40 -36.61 -9.14
C PRO A 834 -13.70 -36.27 -7.83
N VAL A 835 -14.22 -35.28 -7.10
CA VAL A 835 -13.62 -34.78 -5.86
C VAL A 835 -13.53 -35.90 -4.82
N GLU A 836 -12.34 -36.09 -4.27
CA GLU A 836 -12.10 -37.11 -3.26
C GLU A 836 -12.67 -36.72 -1.88
N ARG A 837 -13.09 -37.71 -1.07
CA ARG A 837 -13.67 -37.48 0.25
C ARG A 837 -12.79 -36.61 1.15
N GLY A 838 -13.38 -35.60 1.76
CA GLY A 838 -12.72 -34.63 2.63
C GLY A 838 -11.89 -33.57 1.91
N ALA A 839 -11.79 -33.57 0.58
CA ALA A 839 -11.02 -32.57 -0.17
C ALA A 839 -11.75 -31.22 -0.30
N LEU A 840 -13.08 -31.24 -0.33
CA LEU A 840 -13.93 -30.05 -0.48
C LEU A 840 -15.09 -30.07 0.51
N GLU A 841 -15.35 -28.92 1.11
CA GLU A 841 -16.50 -28.68 1.98
C GLU A 841 -17.19 -27.37 1.60
N ILE A 842 -18.50 -27.28 1.85
CA ILE A 842 -19.30 -26.08 1.69
C ILE A 842 -19.89 -25.65 3.04
N TYR A 843 -19.93 -24.35 3.30
CA TYR A 843 -20.55 -23.81 4.51
C TYR A 843 -22.06 -23.70 4.34
N ASN A 844 -22.81 -24.22 5.31
CA ASN A 844 -24.26 -24.07 5.38
C ASN A 844 -24.63 -22.96 6.38
N PRO A 845 -25.07 -21.78 5.93
CA PRO A 845 -25.38 -20.66 6.82
C PRO A 845 -26.61 -20.90 7.70
N ALA A 846 -27.50 -21.83 7.33
CA ALA A 846 -28.69 -22.14 8.13
C ALA A 846 -28.37 -23.00 9.36
N THR A 847 -27.40 -23.91 9.24
CA THR A 847 -26.97 -24.80 10.32
C THR A 847 -25.71 -24.30 11.02
N GLY A 848 -24.95 -23.41 10.39
CA GLY A 848 -23.66 -22.93 10.86
C GLY A 848 -22.54 -23.97 10.75
N ALA A 849 -22.69 -24.97 9.88
CA ALA A 849 -21.78 -26.11 9.77
C ALA A 849 -21.18 -26.26 8.37
N TRP A 850 -19.99 -26.87 8.30
CA TRP A 850 -19.38 -27.30 7.05
C TRP A 850 -19.88 -28.69 6.66
N GLU A 851 -20.20 -28.87 5.38
CA GLU A 851 -20.70 -30.13 4.82
C GLU A 851 -19.78 -30.59 3.68
N GLU A 852 -19.46 -31.88 3.66
CA GLU A 852 -18.53 -32.47 2.68
C GLU A 852 -19.16 -32.60 1.29
N LEU A 853 -18.41 -32.22 0.26
CA LEU A 853 -18.74 -32.43 -1.15
C LEU A 853 -17.75 -33.42 -1.77
N ALA A 854 -18.21 -34.61 -2.16
CA ALA A 854 -17.36 -35.65 -2.71
C ALA A 854 -18.07 -36.54 -3.76
N GLY A 855 -17.28 -37.22 -4.59
CA GLY A 855 -17.74 -38.25 -5.53
C GLY A 855 -18.31 -37.73 -6.85
N ARG A 856 -18.21 -36.42 -7.10
CA ARG A 856 -18.60 -35.78 -8.37
C ARG A 856 -17.58 -34.71 -8.74
N GLU A 857 -17.52 -34.35 -10.01
CA GLU A 857 -16.73 -33.19 -10.48
C GLU A 857 -17.51 -31.88 -10.24
N ARG A 858 -18.82 -31.92 -10.47
CA ARG A 858 -19.75 -30.80 -10.31
C ARG A 858 -20.91 -31.16 -9.39
N PHE A 859 -21.30 -30.22 -8.52
CA PHE A 859 -22.36 -30.37 -7.53
C PHE A 859 -23.44 -29.31 -7.77
N THR A 860 -24.71 -29.73 -7.74
CA THR A 860 -25.87 -28.83 -7.78
C THR A 860 -26.54 -28.87 -6.41
N LEU A 861 -26.68 -27.72 -5.76
CA LEU A 861 -27.10 -27.58 -4.37
C LEU A 861 -28.19 -26.51 -4.26
N PRO A 862 -29.12 -26.62 -3.29
CA PRO A 862 -30.14 -25.60 -3.06
C PRO A 862 -29.52 -24.25 -2.67
N GLY A 863 -30.21 -23.16 -2.97
CA GLY A 863 -29.79 -21.80 -2.65
C GLY A 863 -29.64 -21.49 -1.16
N THR A 864 -30.05 -22.42 -0.28
CA THR A 864 -29.85 -22.33 1.18
C THR A 864 -28.38 -22.36 1.61
N TYR A 865 -27.47 -22.81 0.73
CA TYR A 865 -26.02 -22.74 0.96
C TYR A 865 -25.43 -21.36 0.61
N ALA A 866 -26.23 -20.44 0.07
CA ALA A 866 -25.85 -19.04 -0.10
C ALA A 866 -26.47 -18.19 1.03
N THR A 867 -25.74 -17.18 1.49
CA THR A 867 -26.30 -16.19 2.44
C THR A 867 -27.37 -15.33 1.77
N ALA A 868 -28.04 -14.48 2.55
CA ALA A 868 -29.00 -13.50 2.01
C ALA A 868 -28.38 -12.53 0.98
N THR A 869 -27.06 -12.31 1.03
CA THR A 869 -26.32 -11.49 0.06
C THR A 869 -25.80 -12.29 -1.14
N GLY A 870 -26.09 -13.60 -1.18
CA GLY A 870 -25.61 -14.53 -2.20
C GLY A 870 -24.20 -15.05 -1.94
N GLU A 871 -23.60 -14.79 -0.77
CA GLU A 871 -22.25 -15.28 -0.46
C GLU A 871 -22.26 -16.81 -0.31
N VAL A 872 -21.33 -17.47 -0.99
CA VAL A 872 -21.05 -18.92 -0.84
C VAL A 872 -19.62 -19.07 -0.35
N GLN A 873 -19.40 -19.96 0.62
CA GLN A 873 -18.06 -20.27 1.12
C GLN A 873 -17.71 -21.74 0.87
N LEU A 874 -16.52 -21.96 0.30
CA LEU A 874 -15.98 -23.28 0.00
C LEU A 874 -14.62 -23.45 0.64
N ARG A 875 -14.38 -24.59 1.29
CA ARG A 875 -13.13 -24.93 1.94
C ARG A 875 -12.47 -26.10 1.21
N VAL A 876 -11.28 -25.85 0.67
CA VAL A 876 -10.43 -26.86 0.05
C VAL A 876 -9.42 -27.34 1.08
N ASN A 877 -9.40 -28.64 1.37
CA ASN A 877 -8.52 -29.25 2.35
C ASN A 877 -7.37 -29.97 1.66
N GLY A 878 -6.14 -29.67 2.08
CA GLY A 878 -4.95 -30.40 1.66
C GLY A 878 -4.79 -31.70 2.41
N PHE A 879 -4.27 -32.72 1.73
CA PHE A 879 -3.85 -33.96 2.37
C PHE A 879 -2.35 -33.91 2.65
N GLU A 880 -1.90 -34.63 3.68
CA GLU A 880 -0.45 -34.75 3.93
C GLU A 880 0.17 -35.72 2.93
N GLU A 881 1.42 -35.48 2.54
CA GLU A 881 2.16 -36.31 1.57
C GLU A 881 2.07 -37.82 1.88
N GLN A 882 2.18 -38.20 3.15
CA GLN A 882 2.14 -39.59 3.62
C GLN A 882 0.81 -40.30 3.34
N SER A 883 -0.27 -39.54 3.09
CA SER A 883 -1.58 -40.10 2.77
C SER A 883 -1.63 -40.73 1.38
N GLY A 884 -0.77 -40.32 0.44
CA GLY A 884 -0.85 -40.72 -0.97
C GLY A 884 -2.06 -40.17 -1.74
N ARG A 885 -2.81 -39.23 -1.13
CA ARG A 885 -4.07 -38.63 -1.64
C ARG A 885 -3.87 -37.21 -2.18
N MET A 886 -2.62 -36.82 -2.40
CA MET A 886 -2.25 -35.48 -2.87
C MET A 886 -2.92 -35.16 -4.20
N PHE A 887 -3.31 -33.91 -4.37
CA PHE A 887 -3.96 -33.40 -5.59
C PHE A 887 -3.54 -31.96 -5.87
N TYR A 888 -3.62 -31.59 -7.15
CA TYR A 888 -3.60 -30.21 -7.59
C TYR A 888 -5.03 -29.74 -7.86
N PHE A 889 -5.27 -28.44 -7.75
CA PHE A 889 -6.55 -27.83 -8.09
C PHE A 889 -6.37 -26.45 -8.72
N LEU A 890 -7.40 -26.03 -9.46
CA LEU A 890 -7.68 -24.61 -9.71
C LEU A 890 -8.72 -24.13 -8.69
N PRO A 891 -8.80 -22.82 -8.40
CA PRO A 891 -9.79 -22.33 -7.46
C PRO A 891 -11.18 -22.79 -7.84
N PRO A 892 -12.03 -23.13 -6.85
CA PRO A 892 -13.38 -23.57 -7.13
C PRO A 892 -14.16 -22.48 -7.87
N ARG A 893 -15.21 -22.89 -8.57
CA ARG A 893 -16.12 -22.01 -9.31
C ARG A 893 -17.53 -22.21 -8.79
N VAL A 894 -18.27 -21.10 -8.71
CA VAL A 894 -19.68 -21.11 -8.32
C VAL A 894 -20.52 -20.46 -9.41
N GLY A 895 -21.56 -21.16 -9.84
CA GLY A 895 -22.66 -20.65 -10.66
C GLY A 895 -23.90 -20.44 -9.81
N TYR A 896 -24.74 -19.48 -10.18
CA TYR A 896 -25.94 -19.12 -9.41
C TYR A 896 -27.17 -19.14 -10.30
N GLN A 897 -28.27 -19.67 -9.79
CA GLN A 897 -29.59 -19.55 -10.40
C GLN A 897 -30.57 -19.04 -9.35
N GLY A 898 -31.41 -18.09 -9.76
CA GLY A 898 -32.32 -17.44 -8.83
C GLY A 898 -33.45 -16.70 -9.52
N VAL A 899 -34.23 -15.98 -8.71
CA VAL A 899 -35.33 -15.14 -9.15
C VAL A 899 -35.15 -13.74 -8.58
N LYS A 900 -35.41 -12.73 -9.39
CA LYS A 900 -35.53 -11.34 -8.94
C LYS A 900 -36.99 -10.90 -9.03
N GLU A 901 -37.51 -10.40 -7.91
CA GLU A 901 -38.88 -9.87 -7.81
C GLU A 901 -39.10 -8.61 -8.64
#